data_AF-A0A1F7PBA9-F1
#
_entry.id   AF-A0A1F7PBA9-F1
#
_cell.length_a   1.000
_cell.length_b   1.000
_cell.length_c   1.000
_cell.angle_alpha   90.00
_cell.angle_beta   90.00
_cell.angle_gamma   90.00
#
_symmetry.space_group_name_H-M   'P 1'
#
loop_
_entity.id
_entity.type
_entity.pdbx_description
1 polymer ?
#
loop_
_entity_poly.entity_id
_entity_poly.type
_entity_poly.pdbx_seq_one_letter_code
_entity_poly.pdbx_strand_id
1 'polypeptide(L)'
;MHPTDRAILEHCANEFQPVVPLKGRIPSGSLYRHVNRLVRLAWLEKQGALYRATDAGRRQLVGATGGETWGALVKLYPPLGLVPTPVHRALIELILAATVARQHESRPDRHPSFVAFGSTLRWKTSLGRFVCHALGLDPAVQVVDCGSEAGKSLSFRRGADGTLVSKRTLLKTPFVVLDEFQAADRDVRSTLGLFLGGRLVMPLENEQLTVRPVPLLTLNPKDAPTLEGRLGLSTPLIRRALLVNLDAMPMPDLATGGERAIEAARQHPPLQLAAPGASMTAFHDAIVALVRSVLCAEAYERVDVEIVVNLCEGMTAFVPELRHAIAQVVHDIGVLADTLQWARPGWIEVVTGFRQGATRPADTAALAQIRPAEPSTATALVAPSTPPTALTLAVPPPPRRQATVPELELSPEVRARLIWFAMETQQNLENALTTLLDFYLECRDAGRTMETLVAALRLAEQLEVAEIEVDTVHEYLTMRDQLEQSRCSFKDVPEALRLIATISNLPFDWDWKQAETAMEAVAAILEADIQLQDVTEWVGQHRQLTALGFDTATAVSVAEALERSGTTGDRREEVLDALVAVAGRQVDLDVLEAQRQELEAAIPQLNARRRRIESALDRRNKACASIQDEIFALQKTRTSLTAECERKAGGLAVVDALHAFLRTSEAGMLLTVVKGLLAWERLGRADESAGQLFVQYGRKEILAFLRRLFDELAGRGDHGTASESRG
;
A
#
# COMPACT_ATOMS: atom_id res chain seq x y z
N MET A 1 -18.38 15.25 16.93
CA MET A 1 -19.71 14.87 16.42
C MET A 1 -20.75 15.87 16.93
N HIS A 2 -21.70 16.32 16.09
CA HIS A 2 -22.74 17.25 16.55
C HIS A 2 -23.64 16.56 17.60
N PRO A 3 -24.10 17.25 18.66
CA PRO A 3 -24.93 16.62 19.71
C PRO A 3 -26.19 15.95 19.15
N THR A 4 -26.82 16.54 18.13
CA THR A 4 -27.97 15.95 17.43
C THR A 4 -27.61 14.68 16.68
N ASP A 5 -26.46 14.64 15.99
CA ASP A 5 -26.01 13.44 15.27
C ASP A 5 -25.77 12.29 16.25
N ARG A 6 -25.14 12.61 17.38
CA ARG A 6 -24.91 11.67 18.48
C ARG A 6 -26.23 11.11 19.01
N ALA A 7 -27.18 11.97 19.38
CA ALA A 7 -28.47 11.54 19.91
C ALA A 7 -29.25 10.65 18.93
N ILE A 8 -29.16 10.92 17.62
CA ILE A 8 -29.78 10.07 16.59
C ILE A 8 -29.07 8.72 16.50
N LEU A 9 -27.74 8.69 16.47
CA LEU A 9 -26.97 7.45 16.40
C LEU A 9 -27.12 6.60 17.67
N GLU A 10 -27.18 7.21 18.85
CA GLU A 10 -27.44 6.52 20.13
C GLU A 10 -28.83 5.86 20.11
N HIS A 11 -29.84 6.59 19.64
CA HIS A 11 -31.21 6.08 19.52
C HIS A 11 -31.31 4.93 18.53
N CYS A 12 -30.58 4.99 17.41
CA CYS A 12 -30.61 3.99 16.36
C CYS A 12 -29.50 2.92 16.48
N ALA A 13 -28.77 2.82 17.59
CA ALA A 13 -27.50 2.09 17.66
C ALA A 13 -27.60 0.60 17.30
N ASN A 14 -28.65 -0.07 17.78
CA ASN A 14 -28.74 -1.53 17.78
C ASN A 14 -29.77 -2.09 16.81
N GLU A 15 -30.89 -1.40 16.62
CA GLU A 15 -32.05 -1.91 15.87
C GLU A 15 -32.63 -0.84 14.95
N PHE A 16 -33.42 -1.27 13.97
CA PHE A 16 -34.20 -0.37 13.12
C PHE A 16 -35.32 0.28 13.92
N GLN A 17 -35.16 1.57 14.23
CA GLN A 17 -36.11 2.33 15.05
C GLN A 17 -36.60 3.59 14.33
N PRO A 18 -37.86 4.02 14.56
CA PRO A 18 -38.30 5.31 14.08
C PRO A 18 -37.59 6.42 14.85
N VAL A 19 -37.20 7.49 14.15
CA VAL A 19 -36.60 8.69 14.77
C VAL A 19 -37.65 9.65 15.36
N VAL A 20 -38.94 9.40 15.12
CA VAL A 20 -40.07 10.22 15.61
C VAL A 20 -40.01 10.49 17.13
N PRO A 21 -39.63 9.54 18.01
CA PRO A 21 -39.51 9.81 19.45
C PRO A 21 -38.50 10.91 19.80
N LEU A 22 -37.53 11.20 18.92
CA LEU A 22 -36.55 12.27 19.14
C LEU A 22 -37.12 13.68 18.91
N LYS A 23 -38.31 13.82 18.31
CA LYS A 23 -38.96 15.12 18.07
C LYS A 23 -39.26 15.91 19.35
N GLY A 24 -39.37 15.24 20.50
CA GLY A 24 -39.52 15.90 21.80
C GLY A 24 -38.24 16.58 22.30
N ARG A 25 -37.08 16.23 21.75
CA ARG A 25 -35.76 16.76 22.15
C ARG A 25 -35.07 17.56 21.05
N ILE A 26 -35.38 17.27 19.78
CA ILE A 26 -34.77 17.88 18.60
C ILE A 26 -35.90 18.44 17.71
N PRO A 27 -35.87 19.73 17.32
CA PRO A 27 -36.85 20.31 16.41
C PRO A 27 -36.99 19.50 15.12
N SER A 28 -38.22 19.26 14.66
CA SER A 28 -38.50 18.33 13.54
C SER A 28 -37.69 18.65 12.28
N GLY A 29 -37.57 19.93 11.90
CA GLY A 29 -36.79 20.34 10.73
C GLY A 29 -35.29 20.02 10.85
N SER A 30 -34.73 20.20 12.05
CA SER A 30 -33.34 19.85 12.33
C SER A 30 -33.15 18.33 12.38
N LEU A 31 -34.06 17.61 13.04
CA LEU A 31 -33.99 16.15 13.16
C LEU A 31 -33.87 15.47 11.79
N TYR A 32 -34.80 15.74 10.87
CA TYR A 32 -34.77 15.09 9.55
C TYR A 32 -33.61 15.55 8.68
N ARG A 33 -33.15 16.81 8.83
CA ARG A 33 -31.93 17.28 8.16
C ARG A 33 -30.70 16.49 8.59
N HIS A 34 -30.55 16.27 9.89
CA HIS A 34 -29.46 15.48 10.45
C HIS A 34 -29.59 13.99 10.08
N VAL A 35 -30.78 13.41 10.15
CA VAL A 35 -31.02 12.02 9.69
C VAL A 35 -30.64 11.83 8.22
N ASN A 36 -31.10 12.72 7.33
CA ASN A 36 -30.76 12.65 5.91
C ASN A 36 -29.26 12.84 5.65
N ARG A 37 -28.58 13.65 6.47
CA ARG A 37 -27.12 13.78 6.44
C ARG A 37 -26.44 12.48 6.88
N LEU A 38 -26.86 11.88 7.99
CA LEU A 38 -26.30 10.65 8.51
C LEU A 38 -26.52 9.45 7.58
N VAL A 39 -27.67 9.40 6.89
CA VAL A 39 -27.91 8.41 5.82
C VAL A 39 -26.98 8.64 4.63
N ARG A 40 -26.81 9.89 4.18
CA ARG A 40 -25.85 10.23 3.11
C ARG A 40 -24.40 9.89 3.47
N LEU A 41 -24.03 10.01 4.75
CA LEU A 41 -22.71 9.62 5.27
C LEU A 41 -22.56 8.10 5.46
N ALA A 42 -23.59 7.30 5.15
CA ALA A 42 -23.66 5.88 5.44
C ALA A 42 -23.43 5.53 6.92
N TRP A 43 -23.77 6.45 7.84
CA TRP A 43 -23.74 6.22 9.30
C TRP A 43 -25.08 5.71 9.81
N LEU A 44 -26.15 5.98 9.08
CA LEU A 44 -27.46 5.38 9.28
C LEU A 44 -27.89 4.62 8.03
N GLU A 45 -28.42 3.43 8.26
CA GLU A 45 -29.16 2.63 7.30
C GLU A 45 -30.65 2.94 7.44
N LYS A 46 -31.38 3.04 6.33
CA LYS A 46 -32.81 3.38 6.30
C LYS A 46 -33.61 2.22 5.70
N GLN A 47 -34.65 1.79 6.41
CA GLN A 47 -35.62 0.80 5.94
C GLN A 47 -37.04 1.35 6.14
N GLY A 48 -37.63 1.90 5.08
CA GLY A 48 -38.91 2.61 5.17
C GLY A 48 -38.83 3.84 6.08
N ALA A 49 -39.60 3.83 7.17
CA ALA A 49 -39.60 4.89 8.20
C ALA A 49 -38.65 4.60 9.38
N LEU A 50 -37.93 3.48 9.34
CA LEU A 50 -37.03 3.02 10.39
C LEU A 50 -35.57 3.27 10.02
N TYR A 51 -34.74 3.49 11.03
CA TYR A 51 -33.32 3.81 10.88
C TYR A 51 -32.49 2.99 11.87
N ARG A 52 -31.32 2.51 11.43
CA ARG A 52 -30.35 1.79 12.26
C ARG A 52 -28.96 2.35 12.02
N ALA A 53 -28.13 2.49 13.05
CA ALA A 53 -26.73 2.84 12.90
C ALA A 53 -26.00 1.71 12.15
N THR A 54 -25.22 2.07 11.13
CA THR A 54 -24.30 1.14 10.48
C THR A 54 -23.09 0.89 11.39
N ASP A 55 -22.22 -0.05 11.04
CA ASP A 55 -20.93 -0.21 11.76
C ASP A 55 -20.08 1.06 11.71
N ALA A 56 -20.14 1.81 10.60
CA ALA A 56 -19.49 3.12 10.52
C ALA A 56 -20.12 4.11 11.51
N GLY A 57 -21.45 4.18 11.60
CA GLY A 57 -22.15 5.04 12.56
C GLY A 57 -21.87 4.66 14.01
N ARG A 58 -21.84 3.36 14.34
CA ARG A 58 -21.47 2.87 15.68
C ARG A 58 -20.04 3.22 16.06
N ARG A 59 -19.08 3.06 15.13
CA ARG A 59 -17.68 3.47 15.36
C ARG A 59 -17.56 4.97 15.64
N GLN A 60 -18.30 5.81 14.92
CA GLN A 60 -18.36 7.25 15.20
C GLN A 60 -19.01 7.57 16.55
N LEU A 61 -20.03 6.79 16.93
CA LEU A 61 -20.70 6.93 18.22
C LEU A 61 -19.77 6.62 19.38
N VAL A 62 -19.09 5.46 19.34
CA VAL A 62 -18.07 5.05 20.33
C VAL A 62 -16.95 6.08 20.45
N GLY A 63 -16.49 6.62 19.31
CA GLY A 63 -15.51 7.70 19.28
C GLY A 63 -15.96 9.01 19.93
N ALA A 64 -17.26 9.21 20.15
CA ALA A 64 -17.80 10.41 20.79
C ALA A 64 -18.35 10.19 22.21
N THR A 65 -18.77 8.96 22.56
CA THR A 65 -19.19 8.58 23.92
C THR A 65 -18.02 8.35 24.86
N GLY A 66 -16.83 8.00 24.34
CA GLY A 66 -15.57 8.04 25.09
C GLY A 66 -15.20 9.47 25.46
N GLY A 67 -15.75 9.97 26.58
CA GLY A 67 -15.54 11.32 27.12
C GLY A 67 -14.06 11.65 27.43
N GLU A 68 -13.15 10.70 27.31
CA GLU A 68 -11.70 10.92 27.26
C GLU A 68 -11.25 11.04 25.80
N THR A 69 -11.63 12.17 25.19
CA THR A 69 -11.44 12.50 23.78
C THR A 69 -10.08 12.07 23.25
N TRP A 70 -10.07 11.07 22.35
CA TRP A 70 -9.03 10.94 21.33
C TRP A 70 -8.85 12.30 20.65
N GLY A 71 -7.60 12.74 20.46
CA GLY A 71 -7.28 14.10 20.02
C GLY A 71 -6.97 15.05 21.16
N ALA A 72 -6.10 14.63 22.09
CA ALA A 72 -5.49 15.53 23.07
C ALA A 72 -4.89 16.78 22.40
N LEU A 73 -4.34 16.61 21.19
CA LEU A 73 -3.77 17.69 20.38
C LEU A 73 -4.82 18.71 19.95
N VAL A 74 -6.10 18.38 19.82
CA VAL A 74 -7.15 19.37 19.51
C VAL A 74 -7.28 20.42 20.62
N LYS A 75 -7.00 20.04 21.88
CA LYS A 75 -7.00 21.00 22.99
C LYS A 75 -5.79 21.94 22.94
N LEU A 76 -4.64 21.43 22.46
CA LEU A 76 -3.40 22.21 22.31
C LEU A 76 -3.39 23.07 21.04
N TYR A 77 -3.99 22.57 19.97
CA TYR A 77 -4.06 23.20 18.66
C TYR A 77 -5.49 23.09 18.10
N PRO A 78 -6.39 24.02 18.51
CA PRO A 78 -7.81 24.01 18.13
C PRO A 78 -8.12 23.89 16.64
N PRO A 79 -7.31 24.41 15.69
CA PRO A 79 -7.58 24.21 14.26
C PRO A 79 -7.71 22.74 13.82
N LEU A 80 -7.13 21.78 14.55
CA LEU A 80 -7.33 20.35 14.30
C LEU A 80 -8.80 19.91 14.38
N GLY A 81 -9.62 20.63 15.16
CA GLY A 81 -11.06 20.37 15.28
C GLY A 81 -11.85 20.72 14.02
N LEU A 82 -11.26 21.48 13.09
CA LEU A 82 -11.87 21.87 11.82
C LEU A 82 -11.43 20.99 10.64
N VAL A 83 -10.46 20.10 10.86
CA VAL A 83 -9.94 19.18 9.83
C VAL A 83 -11.09 18.30 9.28
N PRO A 84 -11.19 18.09 7.95
CA PRO A 84 -12.42 17.57 7.34
C PRO A 84 -12.89 16.21 7.84
N THR A 85 -11.95 15.33 8.19
CA THR A 85 -12.27 13.96 8.62
C THR A 85 -11.33 13.48 9.74
N PRO A 86 -11.74 12.46 10.53
CA PRO A 86 -10.87 11.86 11.54
C PRO A 86 -9.57 11.27 10.97
N VAL A 87 -9.59 10.77 9.73
CA VAL A 87 -8.41 10.20 9.05
C VAL A 87 -7.38 11.29 8.75
N HIS A 88 -7.80 12.43 8.20
CA HIS A 88 -6.91 13.57 7.98
C HIS A 88 -6.31 14.05 9.31
N ARG A 89 -7.11 14.11 10.37
CA ARG A 89 -6.65 14.51 11.70
C ARG A 89 -5.62 13.53 12.25
N ALA A 90 -5.90 12.23 12.22
CA ALA A 90 -4.96 11.18 12.63
C ALA A 90 -3.63 11.29 11.87
N LEU A 91 -3.68 11.49 10.55
CA LEU A 91 -2.49 11.69 9.74
C LEU A 91 -1.68 12.92 10.17
N ILE A 92 -2.35 14.05 10.41
CA ILE A 92 -1.69 15.28 10.89
C ILE A 92 -1.05 15.07 12.26
N GLU A 93 -1.76 14.47 13.21
CA GLU A 93 -1.25 14.21 14.57
C GLU A 93 0.00 13.32 14.53
N LEU A 94 0.01 12.28 13.68
CA LEU A 94 1.18 11.42 13.47
C LEU A 94 2.34 12.15 12.79
N ILE A 95 2.08 13.03 11.81
CA ILE A 95 3.11 13.87 11.18
C ILE A 95 3.75 14.81 12.21
N LEU A 96 2.96 15.43 13.08
CA LEU A 96 3.46 16.30 14.13
C LEU A 96 4.34 15.51 15.12
N ALA A 97 3.91 14.33 15.54
CA ALA A 97 4.72 13.44 16.39
C ALA A 97 6.04 13.02 15.71
N ALA A 98 5.99 12.63 14.44
CA ALA A 98 7.20 12.32 13.66
C ALA A 98 8.14 13.53 13.56
N THR A 99 7.58 14.74 13.42
CA THR A 99 8.36 15.97 13.32
C THR A 99 9.12 16.25 14.61
N VAL A 100 8.46 16.09 15.77
CA VAL A 100 9.10 16.20 17.09
C VAL A 100 10.24 15.19 17.20
N ALA A 101 9.97 13.90 16.97
CA ALA A 101 10.96 12.84 17.10
C ALA A 101 12.17 13.04 16.18
N ARG A 102 11.94 13.55 14.96
CA ARG A 102 13.01 13.81 13.98
C ARG A 102 13.83 15.07 14.30
N GLN A 103 13.20 16.15 14.75
CA GLN A 103 13.91 17.39 15.11
C GLN A 103 14.75 17.27 16.37
N HIS A 104 14.32 16.43 17.32
CA HIS A 104 15.06 16.15 18.55
C HIS A 104 16.02 14.97 18.42
N GLU A 105 16.17 14.42 17.21
CA GLU A 105 17.13 13.36 16.89
C GLU A 105 17.00 12.15 17.83
N SER A 106 15.77 11.84 18.27
CA SER A 106 15.45 10.72 19.18
C SER A 106 16.10 9.40 18.73
N ARG A 107 16.21 9.21 17.41
CA ARG A 107 16.86 8.07 16.76
C ARG A 107 17.60 8.52 15.49
N PRO A 108 18.71 7.85 15.12
CA PRO A 108 19.43 8.16 13.88
C PRO A 108 18.70 7.64 12.62
N ASP A 109 17.84 6.64 12.76
CA ASP A 109 17.10 5.99 11.69
C ASP A 109 15.63 5.70 12.06
N ARG A 110 14.92 4.96 11.20
CA ARG A 110 13.49 4.59 11.38
C ARG A 110 12.56 5.79 11.57
N HIS A 111 12.83 6.90 10.89
CA HIS A 111 11.88 8.00 10.77
C HIS A 111 10.84 7.70 9.68
N PRO A 112 9.54 7.87 9.95
CA PRO A 112 8.52 7.59 8.96
C PRO A 112 8.54 8.58 7.81
N SER A 113 8.08 8.08 6.66
CA SER A 113 7.45 8.90 5.63
C SER A 113 5.93 8.73 5.70
N PHE A 114 5.18 9.65 5.12
CA PHE A 114 3.73 9.57 5.04
C PHE A 114 3.30 9.57 3.57
N VAL A 115 2.33 8.75 3.21
CA VAL A 115 1.81 8.67 1.83
C VAL A 115 0.29 8.78 1.86
N ALA A 116 -0.21 9.93 1.43
CA ALA A 116 -1.63 10.17 1.22
C ALA A 116 -1.98 9.98 -0.25
N PHE A 117 -2.77 8.95 -0.54
CA PHE A 117 -3.21 8.67 -1.89
C PHE A 117 -4.73 8.58 -2.01
N GLY A 118 -5.23 8.81 -3.21
CA GLY A 118 -6.64 8.74 -3.58
C GLY A 118 -6.88 9.53 -4.85
N SER A 119 -8.13 9.59 -5.32
CA SER A 119 -8.57 10.43 -6.44
C SER A 119 -8.31 11.93 -6.19
N THR A 120 -8.54 12.75 -7.21
CA THR A 120 -8.45 14.21 -7.11
C THR A 120 -9.47 14.74 -6.09
N LEU A 121 -9.23 15.96 -5.58
CA LEU A 121 -10.13 16.62 -4.62
C LEU A 121 -10.35 15.82 -3.32
N ARG A 122 -9.29 15.19 -2.80
CA ARG A 122 -9.29 14.48 -1.52
C ARG A 122 -8.55 15.22 -0.40
N TRP A 123 -8.32 16.53 -0.53
CA TRP A 123 -7.63 17.36 0.46
C TRP A 123 -6.18 16.94 0.77
N LYS A 124 -5.52 16.21 -0.15
CA LYS A 124 -4.13 15.70 -0.01
C LYS A 124 -3.11 16.83 0.17
N THR A 125 -2.97 17.70 -0.84
CA THR A 125 -2.04 18.86 -0.79
C THR A 125 -2.44 19.85 0.31
N SER A 126 -3.74 20.06 0.49
CA SER A 126 -4.29 20.94 1.51
C SER A 126 -3.96 20.48 2.93
N LEU A 127 -3.92 19.18 3.19
CA LEU A 127 -3.42 18.63 4.45
C LEU A 127 -1.96 19.03 4.68
N GLY A 128 -1.13 18.93 3.66
CA GLY A 128 0.26 19.38 3.71
C GLY A 128 0.38 20.88 4.04
N ARG A 129 -0.45 21.73 3.41
CA ARG A 129 -0.50 23.18 3.70
C ARG A 129 -0.95 23.46 5.13
N PHE A 130 -1.94 22.72 5.64
CA PHE A 130 -2.36 22.82 7.04
C PHE A 130 -1.21 22.53 8.00
N VAL A 131 -0.45 21.44 7.77
CA VAL A 131 0.72 21.09 8.59
C VAL A 131 1.78 22.18 8.52
N CYS A 132 2.04 22.74 7.34
CA CYS A 132 2.99 23.85 7.18
C CYS A 132 2.61 25.03 8.09
N HIS A 133 1.35 25.47 8.06
CA HIS A 133 0.87 26.55 8.93
C HIS A 133 0.96 26.18 10.42
N ALA A 134 0.60 24.95 10.78
CA ALA A 134 0.73 24.46 12.16
C ALA A 134 2.17 24.50 12.67
N LEU A 135 3.16 24.33 11.79
CA LEU A 135 4.58 24.40 12.11
C LEU A 135 5.21 25.78 11.89
N GLY A 136 4.43 26.78 11.48
CA GLY A 136 4.93 28.13 11.16
C GLY A 136 5.81 28.17 9.91
N LEU A 137 5.63 27.22 8.99
CA LEU A 137 6.35 27.14 7.72
C LEU A 137 5.55 27.79 6.59
N ASP A 138 6.25 28.35 5.62
CA ASP A 138 5.66 28.86 4.39
C ASP A 138 5.32 27.70 3.42
N PRO A 139 4.03 27.43 3.13
CA PRO A 139 3.65 26.37 2.19
C PRO A 139 4.19 26.60 0.77
N ALA A 140 4.45 27.83 0.35
CA ALA A 140 5.00 28.11 -0.98
C ALA A 140 6.43 27.56 -1.15
N VAL A 141 7.15 27.35 -0.03
CA VAL A 141 8.47 26.73 -0.01
C VAL A 141 8.37 25.24 0.24
N GLN A 142 7.55 24.81 1.21
CA GLN A 142 7.52 23.42 1.66
C GLN A 142 6.69 22.48 0.79
N VAL A 143 5.77 23.01 -0.04
CA VAL A 143 4.98 22.20 -0.96
C VAL A 143 5.66 22.20 -2.32
N VAL A 144 6.29 21.08 -2.64
CA VAL A 144 7.02 20.85 -3.88
C VAL A 144 6.14 20.06 -4.84
N ASP A 145 5.79 20.65 -5.97
CA ASP A 145 5.16 19.93 -7.08
C ASP A 145 6.24 19.10 -7.80
N CYS A 146 6.24 17.78 -7.57
CA CYS A 146 7.26 16.88 -8.11
C CYS A 146 7.12 16.69 -9.63
N GLY A 147 5.95 16.96 -10.22
CA GLY A 147 5.76 16.91 -11.67
C GLY A 147 6.38 18.09 -12.41
N SER A 148 6.62 19.20 -11.70
CA SER A 148 7.28 20.40 -12.24
C SER A 148 8.80 20.42 -11.99
N GLU A 149 9.31 19.43 -11.27
CA GLU A 149 10.73 19.29 -10.93
C GLU A 149 11.44 18.41 -11.97
N ALA A 150 12.75 18.60 -12.17
CA ALA A 150 13.52 17.85 -13.15
C ALA A 150 14.90 17.44 -12.61
N GLY A 151 15.30 16.21 -12.91
CA GLY A 151 16.62 15.68 -12.55
C GLY A 151 16.89 15.69 -11.04
N LYS A 152 18.01 16.29 -10.61
CA LYS A 152 18.47 16.31 -9.20
C LYS A 152 18.08 17.57 -8.42
N SER A 153 17.10 18.35 -8.91
CA SER A 153 16.72 19.65 -8.33
C SER A 153 16.33 19.60 -6.85
N LEU A 154 15.85 18.45 -6.37
CA LEU A 154 15.41 18.26 -5.00
C LEU A 154 16.54 18.12 -3.97
N SER A 155 17.76 17.80 -4.41
CA SER A 155 18.90 17.56 -3.52
C SER A 155 19.96 18.64 -3.66
N PHE A 156 20.63 18.69 -4.81
CA PHE A 156 21.76 19.57 -5.06
C PHE A 156 21.84 19.97 -6.52
N ARG A 157 22.30 21.19 -6.77
CA ARG A 157 22.74 21.62 -8.09
C ARG A 157 24.26 21.71 -8.10
N ARG A 158 24.88 21.03 -9.05
CA ARG A 158 26.33 21.17 -9.31
C ARG A 158 26.59 22.20 -10.39
N GLY A 159 27.71 22.87 -10.27
CA GLY A 159 28.29 23.71 -11.32
C GLY A 159 28.89 22.84 -12.43
N ALA A 160 29.27 23.48 -13.53
CA ALA A 160 29.95 22.80 -14.64
C ALA A 160 31.32 22.22 -14.24
N ASP A 161 31.91 22.72 -13.15
CA ASP A 161 33.16 22.26 -12.53
C ASP A 161 32.96 21.11 -11.53
N GLY A 162 31.72 20.63 -11.37
CA GLY A 162 31.38 19.59 -10.40
C GLY A 162 31.28 20.08 -8.95
N THR A 163 31.48 21.37 -8.66
CA THR A 163 31.33 21.91 -7.31
C THR A 163 29.86 22.05 -6.93
N LEU A 164 29.55 21.95 -5.64
CA LEU A 164 28.20 22.03 -5.12
C LEU A 164 27.76 23.50 -5.06
N VAL A 165 26.98 23.94 -6.03
CA VAL A 165 26.57 25.35 -6.20
C VAL A 165 25.46 25.72 -5.22
N SER A 166 24.56 24.79 -4.91
CA SER A 166 23.48 25.07 -3.95
C SER A 166 22.92 23.80 -3.32
N LYS A 167 22.80 23.80 -1.99
CA LYS A 167 22.03 22.83 -1.21
C LYS A 167 20.62 23.39 -0.97
N ARG A 168 19.58 22.63 -1.33
CA ARG A 168 18.20 23.09 -1.16
C ARG A 168 17.88 23.23 0.33
N THR A 169 17.29 24.37 0.71
CA THR A 169 16.91 24.67 2.10
C THR A 169 15.94 23.63 2.69
N LEU A 170 15.19 22.92 1.85
CA LEU A 170 14.26 21.86 2.24
C LEU A 170 14.90 20.76 3.09
N LEU A 171 16.18 20.46 2.92
CA LEU A 171 16.84 19.41 3.71
C LEU A 171 17.03 19.81 5.19
N LYS A 172 16.88 21.10 5.51
CA LYS A 172 17.01 21.66 6.86
C LYS A 172 15.65 21.95 7.51
N THR A 173 14.55 21.92 6.77
CA THR A 173 13.23 22.25 7.30
C THR A 173 12.64 21.04 8.05
N PRO A 174 11.68 21.24 8.96
CA PRO A 174 11.14 20.15 9.76
C PRO A 174 10.12 19.28 9.01
N PHE A 175 9.50 19.81 7.95
CA PHE A 175 8.46 19.13 7.20
C PHE A 175 8.48 19.55 5.72
N VAL A 176 8.19 18.62 4.83
CA VAL A 176 8.09 18.85 3.38
C VAL A 176 6.93 18.06 2.79
N VAL A 177 6.24 18.65 1.82
CA VAL A 177 5.19 17.99 1.03
C VAL A 177 5.72 17.78 -0.38
N LEU A 178 5.69 16.53 -0.82
CA LEU A 178 6.12 16.08 -2.13
C LEU A 178 4.87 15.75 -2.93
N ASP A 179 4.33 16.76 -3.60
CA ASP A 179 3.06 16.70 -4.30
C ASP A 179 3.18 16.11 -5.71
N GLU A 180 2.10 15.47 -6.15
CA GLU A 180 2.01 14.79 -7.44
C GLU A 180 3.20 13.84 -7.73
N PHE A 181 3.60 13.03 -6.73
CA PHE A 181 4.74 12.11 -6.83
C PHE A 181 4.73 11.23 -8.09
N GLN A 182 3.54 10.81 -8.55
CA GLN A 182 3.41 9.95 -9.73
C GLN A 182 3.64 10.67 -11.05
N ALA A 183 3.54 12.00 -11.07
CA ALA A 183 3.84 12.82 -12.23
C ALA A 183 5.36 13.09 -12.38
N ALA A 184 6.14 12.84 -11.33
CA ALA A 184 7.57 13.05 -11.33
C ALA A 184 8.31 12.10 -12.29
N ASP A 185 9.36 12.61 -12.93
CA ASP A 185 10.25 11.82 -13.76
C ASP A 185 10.97 10.72 -12.93
N ARG A 186 11.70 9.82 -13.61
CA ARG A 186 12.39 8.72 -12.92
C ARG A 186 13.52 9.22 -12.00
N ASP A 187 14.20 10.30 -12.37
CA ASP A 187 15.38 10.81 -11.68
C ASP A 187 15.02 11.56 -10.41
N VAL A 188 13.96 12.36 -10.45
CA VAL A 188 13.34 13.02 -9.30
C VAL A 188 12.85 11.97 -8.33
N ARG A 189 12.14 10.93 -8.79
CA ARG A 189 11.69 9.83 -7.90
C ARG A 189 12.85 9.08 -7.27
N SER A 190 13.94 8.86 -7.99
CA SER A 190 15.17 8.27 -7.42
C SER A 190 15.77 9.17 -6.34
N THR A 191 15.85 10.49 -6.60
CA THR A 191 16.34 11.49 -5.64
C THR A 191 15.46 11.58 -4.39
N LEU A 192 14.15 11.35 -4.52
CA LEU A 192 13.22 11.32 -3.39
C LEU A 192 13.50 10.19 -2.40
N GLY A 193 14.24 9.15 -2.81
CA GLY A 193 14.74 8.11 -1.92
C GLY A 193 15.50 8.65 -0.70
N LEU A 194 16.15 9.82 -0.84
CA LEU A 194 16.86 10.49 0.26
C LEU A 194 15.91 10.91 1.39
N PHE A 195 14.71 11.37 1.05
CA PHE A 195 13.70 11.78 2.03
C PHE A 195 12.99 10.56 2.64
N LEU A 196 12.72 9.56 1.81
CA LEU A 196 11.93 8.37 2.16
C LEU A 196 12.72 7.29 2.93
N GLY A 197 14.05 7.35 2.91
CA GLY A 197 14.91 6.33 3.52
C GLY A 197 14.82 6.24 5.05
N GLY A 198 14.27 7.25 5.72
CA GLY A 198 14.06 7.27 7.18
C GLY A 198 15.33 7.48 8.01
N ARG A 199 16.49 7.70 7.37
CA ARG A 199 17.76 8.05 8.05
C ARG A 199 17.87 9.57 8.21
N LEU A 200 18.33 10.02 9.37
CA LEU A 200 18.62 11.43 9.62
C LEU A 200 19.91 11.87 8.94
N VAL A 201 20.93 11.02 8.97
CA VAL A 201 22.23 11.24 8.31
C VAL A 201 22.47 10.12 7.31
N MET A 202 22.82 10.47 6.09
CA MET A 202 23.13 9.51 5.04
C MET A 202 24.43 9.88 4.32
N PRO A 203 25.26 8.88 3.98
CA PRO A 203 26.38 9.12 3.09
C PRO A 203 25.82 9.45 1.71
N LEU A 204 26.24 10.58 1.15
CA LEU A 204 25.98 10.91 -0.23
C LEU A 204 27.29 11.34 -0.86
N GLU A 205 27.82 10.47 -1.72
CA GLU A 205 29.18 10.59 -2.25
C GLU A 205 30.22 10.61 -1.11
N ASN A 206 31.04 11.66 -1.01
CA ASN A 206 32.08 11.81 0.01
C ASN A 206 31.65 12.69 1.21
N GLU A 207 30.38 13.05 1.30
CA GLU A 207 29.85 13.90 2.37
C GLU A 207 28.72 13.22 3.16
N GLN A 208 28.53 13.67 4.40
CA GLN A 208 27.39 13.29 5.20
C GLN A 208 26.25 14.30 5.00
N LEU A 209 25.12 13.82 4.49
CA LEU A 209 23.93 14.62 4.31
C LEU A 209 22.96 14.42 5.46
N THR A 210 22.71 15.48 6.23
CA THR A 210 21.60 15.53 7.18
C THR A 210 20.29 15.85 6.45
N VAL A 211 19.30 14.96 6.57
CA VAL A 211 17.93 15.09 6.05
C VAL A 211 16.98 15.27 7.23
N ARG A 212 16.66 16.51 7.57
CA ARG A 212 15.78 16.86 8.69
C ARG A 212 14.27 16.76 8.44
N PRO A 213 13.73 16.93 7.23
CA PRO A 213 12.28 17.02 7.07
C PRO A 213 11.61 15.65 7.22
N VAL A 214 10.42 15.64 7.82
CA VAL A 214 9.45 14.56 7.69
C VAL A 214 8.71 14.73 6.35
N PRO A 215 8.78 13.75 5.43
CA PRO A 215 8.13 13.87 4.14
C PRO A 215 6.68 13.38 4.17
N LEU A 216 5.79 14.18 3.58
CA LEU A 216 4.45 13.77 3.16
C LEU A 216 4.42 13.68 1.64
N LEU A 217 4.13 12.49 1.11
CA LEU A 217 3.91 12.27 -0.31
C LEU A 217 2.43 12.30 -0.60
N THR A 218 2.04 13.05 -1.62
CA THR A 218 0.67 13.08 -2.12
C THR A 218 0.65 12.59 -3.56
N LEU A 219 -0.25 11.66 -3.87
CA LEU A 219 -0.33 11.07 -5.20
C LEU A 219 -1.74 10.60 -5.57
N ASN A 220 -1.98 10.52 -6.88
CA ASN A 220 -3.10 9.80 -7.46
C ASN A 220 -2.65 8.37 -7.77
N PRO A 221 -3.31 7.31 -7.26
CA PRO A 221 -2.87 5.95 -7.45
C PRO A 221 -3.01 5.54 -8.93
N LYS A 222 -2.05 4.76 -9.43
CA LYS A 222 -2.16 4.12 -10.76
C LYS A 222 -3.19 2.99 -10.74
N ASP A 223 -3.71 2.66 -11.91
CA ASP A 223 -4.52 1.45 -12.10
C ASP A 223 -3.59 0.24 -12.20
N ALA A 224 -3.34 -0.40 -11.06
CA ALA A 224 -2.47 -1.57 -10.95
C ALA A 224 -3.03 -2.53 -9.88
N PRO A 225 -2.81 -3.85 -10.03
CA PRO A 225 -3.37 -4.82 -9.11
C PRO A 225 -2.68 -4.83 -7.74
N THR A 226 -1.40 -4.45 -7.67
CA THR A 226 -0.60 -4.46 -6.44
C THR A 226 -0.48 -3.08 -5.83
N LEU A 227 -0.30 -3.00 -4.51
CA LEU A 227 -0.11 -1.72 -3.81
C LEU A 227 1.16 -1.00 -4.29
N GLU A 228 2.24 -1.74 -4.55
CA GLU A 228 3.50 -1.25 -5.11
C GLU A 228 3.27 -0.60 -6.47
N GLY A 229 2.53 -1.27 -7.36
CA GLY A 229 2.20 -0.75 -8.69
C GLY A 229 1.34 0.51 -8.61
N ARG A 230 0.35 0.53 -7.70
CA ARG A 230 -0.54 1.68 -7.49
C ARG A 230 0.21 2.90 -6.96
N LEU A 231 1.13 2.68 -6.01
CA LEU A 231 1.87 3.74 -5.33
C LEU A 231 3.19 4.11 -6.02
N GLY A 232 3.70 3.26 -6.92
CA GLY A 232 5.01 3.46 -7.55
C GLY A 232 6.17 3.44 -6.54
N LEU A 233 5.98 2.76 -5.41
CA LEU A 233 6.95 2.65 -4.33
C LEU A 233 7.35 1.19 -4.16
N SER A 234 8.62 0.95 -3.85
CA SER A 234 9.12 -0.39 -3.54
C SER A 234 8.66 -0.84 -2.15
N THR A 235 8.60 -2.15 -1.94
CA THR A 235 8.24 -2.77 -0.65
C THR A 235 9.03 -2.20 0.55
N PRO A 236 10.36 -1.98 0.47
CA PRO A 236 11.11 -1.38 1.57
C PRO A 236 10.71 0.07 1.89
N LEU A 237 10.27 0.85 0.90
CA LEU A 237 9.78 2.21 1.13
C LEU A 237 8.38 2.20 1.73
N ILE A 238 7.51 1.32 1.23
CA ILE A 238 6.18 1.08 1.81
C ILE A 238 6.29 0.69 3.28
N ARG A 239 7.23 -0.21 3.63
CA ARG A 239 7.44 -0.65 5.01
C ARG A 239 7.83 0.49 5.97
N ARG A 240 8.43 1.55 5.43
CA ARG A 240 8.85 2.75 6.17
C ARG A 240 7.86 3.91 6.07
N ALA A 241 6.71 3.69 5.44
CA ALA A 241 5.71 4.70 5.21
C ALA A 241 4.42 4.38 5.97
N LEU A 242 3.79 5.42 6.53
CA LEU A 242 2.41 5.34 6.97
C LEU A 242 1.50 5.75 5.81
N LEU A 243 0.73 4.77 5.35
CA LEU A 243 -0.11 4.87 4.17
C LEU A 243 -1.56 5.21 4.55
N VAL A 244 -2.23 5.99 3.70
CA VAL A 244 -3.66 6.29 3.85
C VAL A 244 -4.34 6.42 2.49
N ASN A 245 -5.45 5.68 2.34
CA ASN A 245 -6.29 5.70 1.16
C ASN A 245 -7.52 6.58 1.38
N LEU A 246 -7.49 7.80 0.85
CA LEU A 246 -8.56 8.77 1.01
C LEU A 246 -9.79 8.52 0.11
N ASP A 247 -9.72 7.55 -0.81
CA ASP A 247 -10.89 7.10 -1.58
C ASP A 247 -11.80 6.17 -0.76
N ALA A 248 -11.24 5.50 0.25
CA ALA A 248 -11.99 4.59 1.12
C ALA A 248 -12.95 5.32 2.08
N MET A 249 -12.93 6.66 2.08
CA MET A 249 -13.74 7.45 3.00
C MET A 249 -14.70 8.42 2.32
N PRO A 250 -15.89 8.63 2.91
CA PRO A 250 -16.79 9.67 2.46
C PRO A 250 -16.17 11.04 2.73
N MET A 251 -16.08 11.87 1.69
CA MET A 251 -15.55 13.22 1.81
C MET A 251 -16.68 14.22 2.04
N PRO A 252 -16.54 15.14 3.01
CA PRO A 252 -17.45 16.27 3.13
C PRO A 252 -17.25 17.26 1.97
N ASP A 253 -18.09 18.28 1.89
CA ASP A 253 -17.84 19.42 0.99
C ASP A 253 -16.53 20.13 1.38
N LEU A 254 -15.47 19.81 0.64
CA LEU A 254 -14.13 20.35 0.86
C LEU A 254 -13.98 21.80 0.44
N ALA A 255 -14.79 22.29 -0.50
CA ALA A 255 -14.70 23.67 -0.94
C ALA A 255 -14.98 24.62 0.23
N THR A 256 -15.97 24.26 1.07
CA THR A 256 -16.33 25.06 2.25
C THR A 256 -15.59 24.61 3.51
N GLY A 257 -15.52 23.30 3.77
CA GLY A 257 -14.96 22.78 5.02
C GLY A 257 -13.43 22.75 5.04
N GLY A 258 -12.81 22.40 3.92
CA GLY A 258 -11.36 22.24 3.81
C GLY A 258 -10.62 23.57 3.94
N GLU A 259 -11.09 24.61 3.25
CA GLU A 259 -10.43 25.93 3.27
C GLU A 259 -10.49 26.57 4.67
N ARG A 260 -11.60 26.38 5.40
CA ARG A 260 -11.75 26.89 6.77
C ARG A 260 -10.71 26.31 7.72
N ALA A 261 -10.34 25.04 7.56
CA ALA A 261 -9.31 24.42 8.39
C ALA A 261 -7.92 25.04 8.11
N ILE A 262 -7.58 25.25 6.84
CA ILE A 262 -6.32 25.88 6.44
C ILE A 262 -6.26 27.32 6.95
N GLU A 263 -7.34 28.08 6.77
CA GLU A 263 -7.43 29.46 7.23
C GLU A 263 -7.28 29.55 8.75
N ALA A 264 -7.96 28.68 9.50
CA ALA A 264 -7.84 28.64 10.95
C ALA A 264 -6.42 28.31 11.39
N ALA A 265 -5.73 27.39 10.71
CA ALA A 265 -4.33 27.09 10.99
C ALA A 265 -3.40 28.28 10.67
N ARG A 266 -3.66 29.01 9.57
CA ARG A 266 -2.90 30.20 9.17
C ARG A 266 -3.03 31.34 10.18
N GLN A 267 -4.22 31.52 10.75
CA GLN A 267 -4.51 32.58 11.73
C GLN A 267 -4.07 32.21 13.15
N HIS A 268 -3.87 30.93 13.43
CA HIS A 268 -3.45 30.46 14.74
C HIS A 268 -1.92 30.57 14.89
N PRO A 269 -1.39 30.93 16.07
CA PRO A 269 0.04 30.85 16.32
C PRO A 269 0.59 29.43 16.05
N PRO A 270 1.81 29.31 15.50
CA PRO A 270 2.45 28.02 15.29
C PRO A 270 2.52 27.18 16.56
N LEU A 271 2.38 25.87 16.41
CA LEU A 271 2.52 24.91 17.49
C LEU A 271 3.98 24.89 17.98
N GLN A 272 4.17 25.05 19.28
CA GLN A 272 5.48 24.90 19.89
C GLN A 272 5.81 23.41 20.02
N LEU A 273 6.86 22.97 19.33
CA LEU A 273 7.36 21.61 19.41
C LEU A 273 8.31 21.49 20.61
N ALA A 274 7.80 20.97 21.73
CA ALA A 274 8.64 20.61 22.86
C ALA A 274 9.43 19.32 22.56
N ALA A 275 10.51 19.10 23.30
CA ALA A 275 11.23 17.84 23.26
C ALA A 275 10.35 16.68 23.75
N PRO A 276 10.58 15.44 23.28
CA PRO A 276 9.98 14.25 23.85
C PRO A 276 10.15 14.21 25.38
N GLY A 277 9.06 13.91 26.10
CA GLY A 277 9.05 13.86 27.56
C GLY A 277 9.68 12.59 28.15
N ALA A 278 9.70 11.49 27.40
CA ALA A 278 10.33 10.24 27.82
C ALA A 278 10.66 9.32 26.63
N SER A 279 11.67 8.47 26.80
CA SER A 279 11.97 7.39 25.84
C SER A 279 10.93 6.27 25.92
N MET A 280 10.55 5.72 24.77
CA MET A 280 9.56 4.64 24.66
C MET A 280 10.15 3.23 24.69
N THR A 281 11.46 3.08 24.85
CA THR A 281 12.15 1.78 24.84
C THR A 281 11.61 0.82 25.91
N ALA A 282 11.26 1.32 27.11
CA ALA A 282 10.69 0.51 28.19
C ALA A 282 9.27 -0.03 27.89
N PHE A 283 8.58 0.55 26.91
CA PHE A 283 7.24 0.13 26.48
C PHE A 283 7.24 -0.61 25.15
N HIS A 284 8.42 -0.97 24.62
CA HIS A 284 8.58 -1.61 23.31
C HIS A 284 7.67 -2.83 23.14
N ASP A 285 7.76 -3.81 24.04
CA ASP A 285 6.94 -5.03 23.98
C ASP A 285 5.44 -4.74 24.04
N ALA A 286 5.04 -3.75 24.84
CA ALA A 286 3.64 -3.34 24.96
C ALA A 286 3.15 -2.68 23.65
N ILE A 287 3.98 -1.86 23.01
CA ILE A 287 3.69 -1.26 21.70
C ILE A 287 3.57 -2.35 20.63
N VAL A 288 4.53 -3.29 20.56
CA VAL A 288 4.50 -4.43 19.63
C VAL A 288 3.21 -5.24 19.81
N ALA A 289 2.88 -5.60 21.05
CA ALA A 289 1.67 -6.37 21.35
C ALA A 289 0.39 -5.63 20.98
N LEU A 290 0.33 -4.32 21.24
CA LEU A 290 -0.82 -3.49 20.91
C LEU A 290 -0.99 -3.33 19.38
N VAL A 291 0.09 -3.03 18.66
CA VAL A 291 0.07 -2.93 17.18
C VAL A 291 -0.37 -4.25 16.55
N ARG A 292 0.13 -5.40 17.03
CA ARG A 292 -0.30 -6.73 16.56
C ARG A 292 -1.76 -7.03 16.91
N SER A 293 -2.30 -6.42 17.96
CA SER A 293 -3.71 -6.59 18.30
C SER A 293 -4.63 -5.70 17.46
N VAL A 294 -4.09 -4.66 16.81
CA VAL A 294 -4.82 -3.72 15.96
C VAL A 294 -4.73 -4.06 14.48
N LEU A 295 -3.56 -4.50 14.00
CA LEU A 295 -3.31 -4.77 12.58
C LEU A 295 -3.55 -6.23 12.20
N CYS A 296 -3.96 -6.49 10.97
CA CYS A 296 -4.04 -7.83 10.39
C CYS A 296 -2.64 -8.37 10.06
N ALA A 297 -2.53 -9.69 9.81
CA ALA A 297 -1.24 -10.33 9.57
C ALA A 297 -0.51 -9.77 8.32
N GLU A 298 -1.26 -9.46 7.25
CA GLU A 298 -0.72 -8.86 6.03
C GLU A 298 -0.01 -7.51 6.30
N ALA A 299 -0.54 -6.72 7.23
CA ALA A 299 0.00 -5.41 7.57
C ALA A 299 1.26 -5.48 8.44
N TYR A 300 1.56 -6.60 9.11
CA TYR A 300 2.73 -6.74 9.98
C TYR A 300 4.05 -6.59 9.24
N GLU A 301 4.09 -7.09 8.01
CA GLU A 301 5.28 -7.00 7.17
C GLU A 301 5.42 -5.61 6.53
N ARG A 302 4.34 -4.82 6.55
CA ARG A 302 4.21 -3.52 5.91
C ARG A 302 4.33 -2.34 6.87
N VAL A 303 4.24 -2.56 8.18
CA VAL A 303 4.39 -1.51 9.18
C VAL A 303 5.56 -1.87 10.09
N ASP A 304 6.64 -1.10 9.98
CA ASP A 304 7.77 -1.24 10.88
C ASP A 304 7.41 -0.76 12.29
N VAL A 305 7.49 -1.65 13.28
CA VAL A 305 7.13 -1.31 14.67
C VAL A 305 8.11 -0.29 15.26
N GLU A 306 9.36 -0.23 14.81
CA GLU A 306 10.31 0.77 15.30
C GLU A 306 9.90 2.20 14.91
N ILE A 307 9.20 2.36 13.79
CA ILE A 307 8.58 3.64 13.42
C ILE A 307 7.48 4.00 14.42
N VAL A 308 6.68 3.02 14.86
CA VAL A 308 5.60 3.25 15.84
C VAL A 308 6.19 3.66 17.18
N VAL A 309 7.26 3.02 17.64
CA VAL A 309 7.97 3.41 18.87
C VAL A 309 8.47 4.85 18.79
N ASN A 310 9.07 5.23 17.65
CA ASN A 310 9.56 6.59 17.40
C ASN A 310 8.41 7.63 17.39
N LEU A 311 7.26 7.28 16.81
CA LEU A 311 6.05 8.11 16.84
C LEU A 311 5.49 8.25 18.26
N CYS A 312 5.46 7.17 19.05
CA CYS A 312 5.04 7.20 20.45
C CYS A 312 5.94 8.14 21.27
N GLU A 313 7.25 8.11 21.04
CA GLU A 313 8.22 8.98 21.69
C GLU A 313 7.96 10.44 21.33
N GLY A 314 7.83 10.78 20.04
CA GLY A 314 7.47 12.12 19.60
C GLY A 314 6.12 12.61 20.14
N MET A 315 5.13 11.72 20.27
CA MET A 315 3.80 12.03 20.81
C MET A 315 3.84 12.45 22.29
N THR A 316 4.86 12.03 23.05
CA THR A 316 5.01 12.45 24.46
C THR A 316 5.18 13.96 24.65
N ALA A 317 5.63 14.69 23.62
CA ALA A 317 5.70 16.14 23.67
C ALA A 317 4.32 16.80 23.74
N PHE A 318 3.26 16.11 23.31
CA PHE A 318 1.89 16.60 23.32
C PHE A 318 1.01 15.90 24.36
N VAL A 319 1.32 14.65 24.68
CA VAL A 319 0.56 13.81 25.62
C VAL A 319 1.51 13.34 26.73
N PRO A 320 1.54 14.03 27.89
CA PRO A 320 2.51 13.74 28.95
C PRO A 320 2.42 12.32 29.53
N GLU A 321 1.22 11.73 29.53
CA GLU A 321 1.02 10.38 30.04
C GLU A 321 1.38 9.32 28.99
N LEU A 322 2.41 8.51 29.27
CA LEU A 322 3.04 7.60 28.30
C LEU A 322 2.05 6.59 27.68
N ARG A 323 1.19 5.99 28.50
CA ARG A 323 0.17 5.04 28.04
C ARG A 323 -0.84 5.70 27.10
N HIS A 324 -1.20 6.95 27.38
CA HIS A 324 -2.09 7.74 26.53
C HIS A 324 -1.41 8.14 25.21
N ALA A 325 -0.13 8.49 25.23
CA ALA A 325 0.65 8.77 24.02
C ALA A 325 0.71 7.53 23.10
N ILE A 326 1.04 6.37 23.66
CA ILE A 326 1.04 5.08 22.94
C ILE A 326 -0.34 4.78 22.36
N ALA A 327 -1.39 4.88 23.19
CA ALA A 327 -2.74 4.60 22.75
C ALA A 327 -3.19 5.55 21.63
N GLN A 328 -2.83 6.84 21.69
CA GLN A 328 -3.16 7.82 20.67
C GLN A 328 -2.47 7.49 19.33
N VAL A 329 -1.17 7.20 19.34
CA VAL A 329 -0.43 6.82 18.13
C VAL A 329 -0.98 5.54 17.51
N VAL A 330 -1.21 4.50 18.31
CA VAL A 330 -1.74 3.23 17.79
C VAL A 330 -3.20 3.37 17.34
N HIS A 331 -3.99 4.22 18.01
CA HIS A 331 -5.33 4.57 17.54
C HIS A 331 -5.27 5.21 16.16
N ASP A 332 -4.42 6.22 15.97
CA ASP A 332 -4.32 6.95 14.72
C ASP A 332 -3.79 6.07 13.59
N ILE A 333 -2.82 5.18 13.87
CA ILE A 333 -2.39 4.14 12.93
C ILE A 333 -3.55 3.20 12.59
N GLY A 334 -4.35 2.77 13.56
CA GLY A 334 -5.56 1.98 13.34
C GLY A 334 -6.56 2.67 12.42
N VAL A 335 -6.76 3.99 12.58
CA VAL A 335 -7.60 4.81 11.70
C VAL A 335 -7.06 4.83 10.26
N LEU A 336 -5.75 5.00 10.07
CA LEU A 336 -5.15 4.96 8.72
C LEU A 336 -5.24 3.57 8.11
N ALA A 337 -4.92 2.53 8.88
CA ALA A 337 -4.97 1.13 8.47
C ALA A 337 -6.38 0.67 8.08
N ASP A 338 -7.43 1.19 8.74
CA ASP A 338 -8.82 0.89 8.39
C ASP A 338 -9.16 1.33 6.95
N THR A 339 -8.55 2.42 6.45
CA THR A 339 -8.73 2.87 5.05
C THR A 339 -8.15 1.89 4.01
N LEU A 340 -7.25 1.02 4.45
CA LEU A 340 -6.60 -0.02 3.65
C LEU A 340 -7.16 -1.41 3.94
N GLN A 341 -8.17 -1.52 4.83
CA GLN A 341 -8.67 -2.79 5.37
C GLN A 341 -7.60 -3.61 6.10
N TRP A 342 -6.59 -2.93 6.65
CA TRP A 342 -5.48 -3.52 7.40
C TRP A 342 -5.75 -3.61 8.91
N ALA A 343 -6.81 -2.96 9.40
CA ALA A 343 -7.18 -3.01 10.81
C ALA A 343 -8.09 -4.22 11.11
N ARG A 344 -7.88 -4.87 12.27
CA ARG A 344 -8.70 -5.99 12.74
C ARG A 344 -10.07 -5.49 13.22
N PRO A 345 -11.17 -6.25 13.02
CA PRO A 345 -12.45 -5.93 13.66
C PRO A 345 -12.30 -5.79 15.19
N GLY A 346 -12.91 -4.75 15.77
CA GLY A 346 -12.86 -4.51 17.22
C GLY A 346 -11.55 -3.88 17.74
N TRP A 347 -10.68 -3.38 16.84
CA TRP A 347 -9.40 -2.80 17.24
C TRP A 347 -9.54 -1.56 18.13
N ILE A 348 -10.62 -0.79 17.99
CA ILE A 348 -10.86 0.45 18.76
C ILE A 348 -11.01 0.11 20.25
N GLU A 349 -11.73 -0.97 20.56
CA GLU A 349 -11.95 -1.47 21.91
C GLU A 349 -10.65 -1.94 22.55
N VAL A 350 -9.78 -2.60 21.78
CA VAL A 350 -8.45 -3.03 22.22
C VAL A 350 -7.61 -1.82 22.64
N VAL A 351 -7.53 -0.79 21.79
CA VAL A 351 -6.74 0.42 22.07
C VAL A 351 -7.32 1.22 23.23
N THR A 352 -8.65 1.27 23.33
CA THR A 352 -9.35 1.91 24.46
C THR A 352 -9.08 1.17 25.78
N GLY A 353 -9.14 -0.16 25.78
CA GLY A 353 -8.80 -0.97 26.95
C GLY A 353 -7.34 -0.80 27.39
N PHE A 354 -6.41 -0.75 26.43
CA PHE A 354 -5.01 -0.45 26.72
C PHE A 354 -4.85 0.91 27.39
N ARG A 355 -5.51 1.95 26.86
CA ARG A 355 -5.49 3.30 27.43
C ARG A 355 -6.00 3.33 28.88
N GLN A 356 -7.06 2.59 29.19
CA GLN A 356 -7.68 2.51 30.51
C GLN A 356 -6.90 1.68 31.54
N GLY A 357 -5.72 1.18 31.19
CA GLY A 357 -4.88 0.45 32.14
C GLY A 357 -5.06 -1.06 32.13
N ALA A 358 -5.80 -1.64 31.18
CA ALA A 358 -5.86 -3.10 31.04
C ALA A 358 -4.43 -3.64 30.84
N THR A 359 -3.97 -4.49 31.76
CA THR A 359 -2.59 -5.01 31.82
C THR A 359 -2.30 -6.02 30.72
N ARG A 360 -3.32 -6.49 30.00
CA ARG A 360 -3.18 -7.37 28.85
C ARG A 360 -4.31 -7.08 27.86
N PRO A 361 -4.04 -6.97 26.55
CA PRO A 361 -5.11 -6.98 25.57
C PRO A 361 -5.90 -8.28 25.79
N ALA A 362 -7.19 -8.15 26.08
CA ALA A 362 -8.06 -9.31 26.29
C ALA A 362 -7.90 -10.26 25.10
N ASP A 363 -7.80 -11.55 25.38
CA ASP A 363 -7.51 -12.59 24.39
C ASP A 363 -8.42 -12.40 23.16
N THR A 364 -7.86 -11.90 22.05
CA THR A 364 -8.62 -11.46 20.87
C THR A 364 -9.46 -12.60 20.26
N ALA A 365 -9.14 -13.85 20.60
CA ALA A 365 -9.93 -15.04 20.29
C ALA A 365 -11.38 -14.99 20.83
N ALA A 366 -11.63 -14.28 21.94
CA ALA A 366 -12.96 -14.11 22.51
C ALA A 366 -13.84 -13.11 21.75
N LEU A 367 -13.24 -12.06 21.16
CA LEU A 367 -13.97 -11.04 20.39
C LEU A 367 -14.33 -11.50 18.97
N ALA A 368 -13.63 -12.49 18.43
CA ALA A 368 -13.89 -13.05 17.10
C ALA A 368 -15.10 -14.01 17.03
N GLN A 369 -15.84 -14.25 18.12
CA GLN A 369 -16.97 -15.18 18.18
C GLN A 369 -18.36 -14.57 17.87
N ILE A 370 -18.44 -13.39 17.25
CA ILE A 370 -19.71 -12.82 16.82
C ILE A 370 -20.26 -13.63 15.62
N ARG A 371 -21.29 -14.42 15.89
CA ARG A 371 -21.95 -15.38 14.99
C ARG A 371 -22.77 -14.66 13.90
N PRO A 372 -22.57 -14.92 12.60
CA PRO A 372 -23.51 -14.48 11.57
C PRO A 372 -24.79 -15.36 11.61
N ALA A 373 -25.95 -14.72 11.42
CA ALA A 373 -27.26 -15.37 11.37
C ALA A 373 -27.43 -16.21 10.09
N GLU A 374 -27.96 -17.43 10.25
CA GLU A 374 -28.21 -18.39 9.16
C GLU A 374 -29.37 -17.93 8.25
N PRO A 375 -29.23 -17.93 6.91
CA PRO A 375 -30.35 -17.74 6.01
C PRO A 375 -31.04 -19.07 5.64
N SER A 376 -32.36 -19.00 5.62
CA SER A 376 -33.33 -20.02 5.24
C SER A 376 -33.13 -20.50 3.80
N THR A 377 -33.15 -21.82 3.62
CA THR A 377 -33.09 -22.55 2.35
C THR A 377 -34.30 -22.25 1.46
N ALA A 378 -34.06 -21.89 0.20
CA ALA A 378 -35.07 -21.91 -0.86
C ALA A 378 -34.51 -22.51 -2.16
N THR A 379 -35.30 -23.47 -2.64
CA THR A 379 -35.25 -24.41 -3.75
C THR A 379 -34.63 -23.93 -5.08
N ALA A 380 -33.80 -24.81 -5.66
CA ALA A 380 -33.13 -24.68 -6.95
C ALA A 380 -34.07 -24.91 -8.16
N LEU A 381 -33.83 -24.17 -9.25
CA LEU A 381 -34.38 -24.45 -10.58
C LEU A 381 -33.29 -24.29 -11.65
N VAL A 382 -33.28 -25.27 -12.55
CA VAL A 382 -32.27 -25.61 -13.57
C VAL A 382 -32.28 -24.62 -14.74
N ALA A 383 -31.10 -24.30 -15.30
CA ALA A 383 -30.95 -23.61 -16.58
C ALA A 383 -29.90 -24.31 -17.49
N PRO A 384 -30.04 -24.26 -18.83
CA PRO A 384 -29.15 -24.93 -19.77
C PRO A 384 -28.08 -24.00 -20.38
N SER A 385 -27.05 -24.66 -20.93
CA SER A 385 -25.77 -24.16 -21.44
C SER A 385 -25.77 -23.75 -22.92
N THR A 386 -25.01 -22.70 -23.29
CA THR A 386 -24.25 -22.58 -24.56
C THR A 386 -23.25 -21.38 -24.56
N PRO A 387 -22.17 -21.39 -25.38
CA PRO A 387 -20.92 -20.63 -25.18
C PRO A 387 -20.76 -19.36 -26.06
N PRO A 388 -19.72 -18.52 -25.85
CA PRO A 388 -19.56 -17.23 -26.53
C PRO A 388 -18.61 -17.26 -27.74
N THR A 389 -18.79 -16.31 -28.67
CA THR A 389 -17.88 -16.01 -29.79
C THR A 389 -17.36 -14.59 -29.64
N ALA A 390 -16.04 -14.40 -29.80
CA ALA A 390 -15.34 -13.12 -29.72
C ALA A 390 -15.16 -12.48 -31.11
N LEU A 391 -15.12 -11.14 -31.18
CA LEU A 391 -14.73 -10.38 -32.36
C LEU A 391 -13.95 -9.13 -31.97
N THR A 392 -12.77 -8.99 -32.58
CA THR A 392 -11.78 -7.92 -32.41
C THR A 392 -11.88 -6.91 -33.57
N LEU A 393 -11.67 -5.62 -33.31
CA LEU A 393 -11.59 -4.57 -34.35
C LEU A 393 -10.32 -3.72 -34.16
N ALA A 394 -9.55 -3.61 -35.24
CA ALA A 394 -8.31 -2.84 -35.35
C ALA A 394 -8.54 -1.47 -36.01
N VAL A 395 -7.70 -0.48 -35.67
CA VAL A 395 -7.73 0.90 -36.20
C VAL A 395 -6.33 1.29 -36.72
N PRO A 396 -6.19 2.01 -37.85
CA PRO A 396 -4.89 2.41 -38.41
C PRO A 396 -4.47 3.86 -38.02
N PRO A 397 -3.16 4.20 -38.04
CA PRO A 397 -2.68 5.55 -37.70
C PRO A 397 -2.33 6.44 -38.93
N PRO A 398 -2.15 7.77 -38.74
CA PRO A 398 -2.00 8.78 -39.82
C PRO A 398 -0.52 9.20 -40.12
N PRO A 399 -0.24 10.07 -41.12
CA PRO A 399 1.06 10.12 -41.83
C PRO A 399 2.11 11.10 -41.25
N ARG A 400 3.39 10.83 -41.55
CA ARG A 400 4.59 11.56 -41.07
C ARG A 400 5.17 12.54 -42.11
N ARG A 401 5.78 13.64 -41.62
CA ARG A 401 6.57 14.63 -42.39
C ARG A 401 8.04 14.19 -42.58
N GLN A 402 8.64 14.54 -43.71
CA GLN A 402 10.04 14.26 -44.07
C GLN A 402 11.00 15.35 -43.56
N ALA A 403 12.19 14.94 -43.11
CA ALA A 403 13.33 15.83 -42.81
C ALA A 403 14.53 15.46 -43.69
N THR A 404 15.28 16.48 -44.09
CA THR A 404 16.41 16.45 -45.04
C THR A 404 17.73 16.07 -44.35
N VAL A 405 18.35 14.97 -44.79
CA VAL A 405 19.72 14.51 -44.45
C VAL A 405 20.41 14.14 -45.79
N PRO A 406 21.72 14.34 -45.98
CA PRO A 406 22.41 14.04 -47.25
C PRO A 406 22.25 12.58 -47.68
N GLU A 407 22.09 12.33 -48.98
CA GLU A 407 21.73 11.03 -49.55
C GLU A 407 22.89 10.00 -49.47
N LEU A 408 23.00 9.34 -48.31
CA LEU A 408 23.42 7.94 -48.27
C LEU A 408 22.22 7.11 -48.78
N GLU A 409 22.39 6.39 -49.89
CA GLU A 409 21.41 5.41 -50.38
C GLU A 409 21.35 4.20 -49.45
N LEU A 410 20.79 4.40 -48.26
CA LEU A 410 20.44 3.31 -47.35
C LEU A 410 19.19 2.62 -47.88
N SER A 411 19.20 1.28 -47.90
CA SER A 411 17.97 0.53 -48.19
C SER A 411 16.87 0.94 -47.21
N PRO A 412 15.58 0.90 -47.61
CA PRO A 412 14.47 1.26 -46.73
C PRO A 412 14.48 0.50 -45.40
N GLU A 413 14.92 -0.75 -45.41
CA GLU A 413 15.04 -1.62 -44.23
C GLU A 413 16.15 -1.16 -43.29
N VAL A 414 17.33 -0.81 -43.81
CA VAL A 414 18.44 -0.28 -43.00
C VAL A 414 18.06 1.08 -42.42
N ARG A 415 17.40 1.93 -43.21
CA ARG A 415 16.88 3.23 -42.73
C ARG A 415 15.87 3.05 -41.61
N ALA A 416 14.96 2.09 -41.72
CA ALA A 416 13.98 1.80 -40.67
C ALA A 416 14.65 1.32 -39.37
N ARG A 417 15.66 0.44 -39.47
CA ARG A 417 16.44 -0.03 -38.32
C ARG A 417 17.27 1.07 -37.68
N LEU A 418 17.86 1.96 -38.47
CA LEU A 418 18.63 3.10 -37.98
C LEU A 418 17.72 4.10 -37.24
N ILE A 419 16.51 4.36 -37.77
CA ILE A 419 15.51 5.20 -37.09
C ILE A 419 15.08 4.56 -35.77
N TRP A 420 14.82 3.25 -35.76
CA TRP A 420 14.49 2.53 -34.53
C TRP A 420 15.62 2.63 -33.50
N PHE A 421 16.86 2.36 -33.89
CA PHE A 421 18.03 2.45 -33.02
C PHE A 421 18.23 3.87 -32.47
N ALA A 422 18.06 4.90 -33.30
CA ALA A 422 18.10 6.30 -32.88
C ALA A 422 17.01 6.63 -31.85
N MET A 423 15.78 6.14 -32.07
CA MET A 423 14.68 6.32 -31.11
C MET A 423 14.96 5.60 -29.77
N GLU A 424 15.43 4.36 -29.82
CA GLU A 424 15.70 3.53 -28.64
C GLU A 424 16.83 4.11 -27.78
N THR A 425 17.88 4.61 -28.42
CA THR A 425 19.03 5.23 -27.76
C THR A 425 18.84 6.71 -27.43
N GLN A 426 17.67 7.29 -27.77
CA GLN A 426 17.35 8.71 -27.64
C GLN A 426 18.36 9.64 -28.35
N GLN A 427 19.00 9.14 -29.40
CA GLN A 427 19.92 9.90 -30.22
C GLN A 427 19.22 10.43 -31.47
N ASN A 428 19.72 11.53 -32.03
CA ASN A 428 19.33 11.87 -33.39
C ASN A 428 19.93 10.85 -34.38
N LEU A 429 19.37 10.77 -35.58
CA LEU A 429 19.76 9.76 -36.58
C LEU A 429 21.26 9.82 -36.94
N GLU A 430 21.84 11.03 -36.92
CA GLU A 430 23.25 11.27 -37.25
C GLU A 430 24.17 10.72 -36.16
N ASN A 431 23.91 11.04 -34.89
CA ASN A 431 24.64 10.53 -33.74
C ASN A 431 24.53 8.99 -33.62
N ALA A 432 23.35 8.45 -33.92
CA ALA A 432 23.12 7.02 -33.93
C ALA A 432 23.96 6.31 -35.00
N LEU A 433 24.08 6.92 -36.19
CA LEU A 433 24.94 6.44 -37.27
C LEU A 433 26.43 6.54 -36.88
N THR A 434 26.86 7.66 -36.31
CA THR A 434 28.23 7.86 -35.83
C THR A 434 28.59 6.82 -34.76
N THR A 435 27.71 6.59 -33.79
CA THR A 435 27.90 5.58 -32.73
C THR A 435 28.10 4.18 -33.31
N LEU A 436 27.28 3.79 -34.30
CA LEU A 436 27.43 2.49 -34.97
C LEU A 436 28.72 2.39 -35.80
N LEU A 437 29.14 3.51 -36.41
CA LEU A 437 30.38 3.56 -37.18
C LEU A 437 31.61 3.46 -36.27
N ASP A 438 31.61 4.19 -35.15
CA ASP A 438 32.67 4.16 -34.15
C ASP A 438 32.81 2.77 -33.54
N PHE A 439 31.69 2.14 -33.18
CA PHE A 439 31.68 0.75 -32.68
C PHE A 439 32.24 -0.23 -33.71
N TYR A 440 31.88 -0.07 -35.00
CA TYR A 440 32.42 -0.90 -36.07
C TYR A 440 33.94 -0.71 -36.25
N LEU A 441 34.41 0.53 -36.20
CA LEU A 441 35.84 0.86 -36.30
C LEU A 441 36.62 0.29 -35.11
N GLU A 442 36.11 0.44 -33.88
CA GLU A 442 36.71 -0.13 -32.68
C GLU A 442 36.80 -1.66 -32.75
N CYS A 443 35.74 -2.32 -33.22
CA CYS A 443 35.76 -3.77 -33.41
C CYS A 443 36.78 -4.21 -34.46
N ARG A 444 36.90 -3.45 -35.56
CA ARG A 444 37.90 -3.70 -36.62
C ARG A 444 39.33 -3.51 -36.11
N ASP A 445 39.58 -2.47 -35.33
CA ASP A 445 40.90 -2.16 -34.78
C ASP A 445 41.33 -3.17 -33.71
N ALA A 446 40.37 -3.76 -32.98
CA ALA A 446 40.60 -4.87 -32.06
C ALA A 446 40.80 -6.24 -32.74
N GLY A 447 40.86 -6.29 -34.08
CA GLY A 447 41.04 -7.53 -34.84
C GLY A 447 39.85 -8.50 -34.75
N ARG A 448 38.68 -8.03 -34.30
CA ARG A 448 37.47 -8.86 -34.20
C ARG A 448 36.90 -9.05 -35.60
N THR A 449 36.74 -10.30 -36.02
CA THR A 449 36.17 -10.60 -37.33
C THR A 449 34.64 -10.47 -37.28
N MET A 450 33.99 -10.35 -38.45
CA MET A 450 32.52 -10.42 -38.52
C MET A 450 31.97 -11.71 -37.90
N GLU A 451 32.73 -12.80 -37.94
CA GLU A 451 32.36 -14.05 -37.27
C GLU A 451 32.38 -13.92 -35.74
N THR A 452 33.34 -13.18 -35.18
CA THR A 452 33.38 -12.88 -33.73
C THR A 452 32.18 -12.06 -33.29
N LEU A 453 31.77 -11.08 -34.10
CA LEU A 453 30.58 -10.27 -33.81
C LEU A 453 29.29 -11.08 -33.91
N VAL A 454 29.16 -11.94 -34.92
CA VAL A 454 28.03 -12.86 -35.05
C VAL A 454 27.97 -13.85 -33.89
N ALA A 455 29.12 -14.36 -33.42
CA ALA A 455 29.17 -15.23 -32.26
C ALA A 455 28.77 -14.50 -30.96
N ALA A 456 29.22 -13.25 -30.77
CA ALA A 456 28.83 -12.43 -29.62
C ALA A 456 27.32 -12.09 -29.63
N LEU A 457 26.76 -11.76 -30.79
CA LEU A 457 25.32 -11.52 -30.93
C LEU A 457 24.48 -12.79 -30.69
N ARG A 458 24.94 -13.95 -31.19
CA ARG A 458 24.29 -15.23 -30.90
C ARG A 458 24.35 -15.58 -29.42
N LEU A 459 25.48 -15.30 -28.76
CA LEU A 459 25.61 -15.49 -27.32
C LEU A 459 24.66 -14.56 -26.57
N ALA A 460 24.57 -13.29 -26.96
CA ALA A 460 23.62 -12.33 -26.36
C ALA A 460 22.16 -12.78 -26.55
N GLU A 461 21.79 -13.25 -27.73
CA GLU A 461 20.45 -13.79 -28.02
C GLU A 461 20.16 -15.06 -27.18
N GLN A 462 21.15 -15.94 -27.01
CA GLN A 462 21.02 -17.11 -26.15
C GLN A 462 20.88 -16.75 -24.66
N LEU A 463 21.59 -15.71 -24.20
CA LEU A 463 21.47 -15.19 -22.84
C LEU A 463 20.11 -14.52 -22.62
N GLU A 464 19.60 -13.77 -23.60
CA GLU A 464 18.27 -13.15 -23.56
C GLU A 464 17.16 -14.22 -23.50
N VAL A 465 17.24 -15.26 -24.34
CA VAL A 465 16.31 -16.41 -24.31
C VAL A 465 16.36 -17.16 -22.98
N ALA A 466 17.53 -17.20 -22.33
CA ALA A 466 17.70 -17.84 -21.03
C ALA A 466 17.39 -16.90 -19.85
N GLU A 467 17.01 -15.63 -20.12
CA GLU A 467 16.81 -14.58 -19.11
C GLU A 467 18.03 -14.36 -18.19
N ILE A 468 19.24 -14.54 -18.72
CA ILE A 468 20.49 -14.35 -17.97
C ILE A 468 21.07 -12.98 -18.32
N GLU A 469 21.18 -12.10 -17.33
CA GLU A 469 21.79 -10.78 -17.51
C GLU A 469 23.28 -10.89 -17.83
N VAL A 470 23.80 -9.99 -18.68
CA VAL A 470 25.21 -9.98 -19.09
C VAL A 470 26.14 -9.80 -17.88
N ASP A 471 25.72 -9.00 -16.89
CA ASP A 471 26.45 -8.79 -15.64
C ASP A 471 26.59 -10.10 -14.86
N THR A 472 25.57 -10.97 -14.85
CA THR A 472 25.62 -12.29 -14.21
C THR A 472 26.65 -13.21 -14.88
N VAL A 473 26.80 -13.15 -16.20
CA VAL A 473 27.81 -13.93 -16.92
C VAL A 473 29.22 -13.42 -16.61
N HIS A 474 29.38 -12.10 -16.52
CA HIS A 474 30.65 -11.48 -16.15
C HIS A 474 31.05 -11.83 -14.71
N GLU A 475 30.12 -11.76 -13.77
CA GLU A 475 30.32 -12.19 -12.38
C GLU A 475 30.70 -13.68 -12.30
N TYR A 476 30.00 -14.54 -13.04
CA TYR A 476 30.32 -15.97 -13.10
C TYR A 476 31.75 -16.25 -13.61
N LEU A 477 32.16 -15.59 -14.69
CA LEU A 477 33.51 -15.75 -15.24
C LEU A 477 34.58 -15.22 -14.27
N THR A 478 34.31 -14.09 -13.61
CA THR A 478 35.21 -13.51 -12.62
C THR A 478 35.35 -14.41 -11.39
N MET A 479 34.24 -14.96 -10.88
CA MET A 479 34.26 -15.93 -9.78
C MET A 479 35.00 -17.22 -10.16
N ARG A 480 34.84 -17.70 -11.39
CA ARG A 480 35.58 -18.88 -11.86
C ARG A 480 37.09 -18.63 -11.85
N ASP A 481 37.54 -17.50 -12.37
CA ASP A 481 38.96 -17.14 -12.37
C ASP A 481 39.51 -17.00 -10.93
N GLN A 482 38.72 -16.44 -10.01
CA GLN A 482 39.09 -16.35 -8.59
C GLN A 482 39.19 -17.74 -7.93
N LEU A 483 38.25 -18.64 -8.20
CA LEU A 483 38.30 -20.01 -7.69
C LEU A 483 39.54 -20.76 -8.21
N GLU A 484 39.85 -20.62 -9.51
CA GLU A 484 41.06 -21.21 -10.10
C GLU A 484 42.34 -20.67 -9.45
N GLN A 485 42.41 -19.37 -9.13
CA GLN A 485 43.54 -18.76 -8.42
C GLN A 485 43.73 -19.33 -7.01
N SER A 486 42.63 -19.63 -6.30
CA SER A 486 42.64 -20.25 -4.97
C SER A 486 42.82 -21.77 -4.99
N ARG A 487 43.05 -22.39 -6.16
CA ARG A 487 43.07 -23.86 -6.35
C ARG A 487 41.78 -24.56 -5.92
N CYS A 488 40.68 -23.82 -5.87
CA CYS A 488 39.35 -24.36 -5.62
C CYS A 488 38.63 -24.58 -6.94
N SER A 489 37.69 -25.52 -6.95
CA SER A 489 36.80 -25.79 -8.07
C SER A 489 35.35 -25.53 -7.67
N PHE A 490 34.46 -25.41 -8.65
CA PHE A 490 33.02 -25.34 -8.37
C PHE A 490 32.47 -26.57 -7.64
N LYS A 491 33.21 -27.69 -7.59
CA LYS A 491 32.83 -28.88 -6.80
C LYS A 491 33.01 -28.67 -5.30
N ASP A 492 33.83 -27.71 -4.90
CA ASP A 492 34.15 -27.39 -3.51
C ASP A 492 33.17 -26.34 -2.93
N VAL A 493 32.46 -25.61 -3.80
CA VAL A 493 31.46 -24.58 -3.43
C VAL A 493 30.30 -25.15 -2.60
N PRO A 494 29.68 -26.30 -2.92
CA PRO A 494 28.64 -26.89 -2.07
C PRO A 494 29.12 -27.25 -0.66
N GLU A 495 30.38 -27.65 -0.53
CA GLU A 495 30.98 -28.03 0.75
C GLU A 495 31.32 -26.79 1.60
N ALA A 496 31.89 -25.76 0.95
CA ALA A 496 32.07 -24.44 1.55
C ALA A 496 30.73 -23.82 2.01
N LEU A 497 29.68 -23.89 1.19
CA LEU A 497 28.34 -23.39 1.55
C LEU A 497 27.70 -24.18 2.70
N ARG A 498 27.93 -25.49 2.80
CA ARG A 498 27.49 -26.30 3.95
C ARG A 498 28.23 -25.92 5.22
N LEU A 499 29.53 -25.65 5.14
CA LEU A 499 30.32 -25.13 6.25
C LEU A 499 29.83 -23.75 6.67
N ILE A 500 29.66 -22.82 5.74
CA ILE A 500 29.10 -21.47 6.02
C ILE A 500 27.69 -21.57 6.63
N ALA A 501 26.83 -22.46 6.14
CA ALA A 501 25.51 -22.70 6.73
C ALA A 501 25.59 -23.27 8.17
N THR A 502 26.61 -24.07 8.46
CA THR A 502 26.85 -24.64 9.80
C THR A 502 27.38 -23.57 10.76
N ILE A 503 28.30 -22.72 10.29
CA ILE A 503 28.91 -21.64 11.08
C ILE A 503 27.94 -20.45 11.25
N SER A 504 27.12 -20.13 10.26
CA SER A 504 26.09 -19.05 10.33
C SER A 504 24.95 -19.35 11.31
N ASN A 505 24.80 -20.59 11.77
CA ASN A 505 23.91 -20.96 12.88
C ASN A 505 24.52 -20.68 14.26
N LEU A 506 25.63 -19.94 14.33
CA LEU A 506 26.18 -19.42 15.58
C LEU A 506 25.46 -18.12 15.98
N PRO A 507 25.24 -17.86 17.29
CA PRO A 507 24.26 -16.88 17.78
C PRO A 507 24.74 -15.41 17.77
N PHE A 508 25.55 -15.02 16.79
CA PHE A 508 26.07 -13.66 16.66
C PHE A 508 25.82 -13.10 15.25
N ASP A 509 25.59 -11.79 15.16
CA ASP A 509 25.36 -11.10 13.89
C ASP A 509 26.64 -11.10 13.04
N TRP A 510 26.51 -11.54 11.78
CA TRP A 510 27.64 -11.62 10.84
C TRP A 510 27.80 -10.32 10.07
N ASP A 511 29.01 -9.75 10.11
CA ASP A 511 29.46 -8.80 9.09
C ASP A 511 30.32 -9.49 8.02
N TRP A 512 30.57 -8.79 6.91
CA TRP A 512 31.30 -9.36 5.77
C TRP A 512 32.77 -9.66 6.09
N LYS A 513 33.34 -8.94 7.07
CA LYS A 513 34.71 -9.15 7.52
C LYS A 513 34.83 -10.43 8.34
N GLN A 514 33.82 -10.75 9.15
CA GLN A 514 33.71 -12.02 9.86
C GLN A 514 33.42 -13.18 8.91
N ALA A 515 32.64 -12.95 7.84
CA ALA A 515 32.43 -13.94 6.79
C ALA A 515 33.74 -14.29 6.06
N GLU A 516 34.52 -13.28 5.68
CA GLU A 516 35.85 -13.45 5.08
C GLU A 516 36.81 -14.19 6.02
N THR A 517 36.85 -13.78 7.30
CA THR A 517 37.66 -14.47 8.34
C THR A 517 37.22 -15.92 8.53
N ALA A 518 35.92 -16.21 8.47
CA ALA A 518 35.40 -17.57 8.55
C ALA A 518 35.80 -18.38 7.31
N MET A 519 35.74 -17.81 6.11
CA MET A 519 36.18 -18.48 4.88
C MET A 519 37.69 -18.79 4.91
N GLU A 520 38.52 -17.87 5.41
CA GLU A 520 39.94 -18.11 5.66
C GLU A 520 40.17 -19.21 6.71
N ALA A 521 39.39 -19.21 7.79
CA ALA A 521 39.46 -20.26 8.81
C ALA A 521 39.02 -21.63 8.26
N VAL A 522 38.00 -21.68 7.39
CA VAL A 522 37.60 -22.92 6.71
C VAL A 522 38.69 -23.41 5.76
N ALA A 523 39.34 -22.51 5.02
CA ALA A 523 40.48 -22.86 4.18
C ALA A 523 41.63 -23.45 5.03
N ALA A 524 41.93 -22.84 6.20
CA ALA A 524 42.94 -23.34 7.12
C ALA A 524 42.57 -24.70 7.77
N ILE A 525 41.29 -24.94 8.07
CA ILE A 525 40.77 -26.21 8.59
C ILE A 525 40.93 -27.32 7.54
N LEU A 526 40.60 -27.02 6.28
CA LEU A 526 40.77 -27.95 5.15
C LEU A 526 42.25 -28.24 4.86
N GLU A 527 43.14 -27.24 5.01
CA GLU A 527 44.60 -27.44 4.90
C GLU A 527 45.18 -28.29 6.05
N ALA A 528 44.54 -28.29 7.22
CA ALA A 528 44.95 -29.05 8.40
C ALA A 528 44.39 -30.49 8.46
N ASP A 529 43.68 -30.95 7.43
CA ASP A 529 43.01 -32.27 7.34
C ASP A 529 41.99 -32.53 8.46
N ILE A 530 41.43 -31.46 9.05
CA ILE A 530 40.36 -31.56 10.05
C ILE A 530 39.06 -31.83 9.31
N GLN A 531 38.42 -32.96 9.61
CA GLN A 531 37.23 -33.40 8.89
C GLN A 531 36.00 -32.61 9.40
N LEU A 532 35.00 -32.41 8.53
CA LEU A 532 33.74 -31.72 8.88
C LEU A 532 33.03 -32.36 10.08
N GLN A 533 33.21 -33.67 10.27
CA GLN A 533 32.67 -34.41 11.42
C GLN A 533 33.25 -33.92 12.74
N ASP A 534 34.55 -33.60 12.80
CA ASP A 534 35.24 -33.14 14.01
C ASP A 534 34.71 -31.76 14.43
N VAL A 535 34.50 -30.87 13.46
CA VAL A 535 33.92 -29.53 13.69
C VAL A 535 32.46 -29.64 14.14
N THR A 536 31.69 -30.54 13.53
CA THR A 536 30.29 -30.76 13.88
C THR A 536 30.14 -31.34 15.29
N GLU A 537 31.01 -32.29 15.66
CA GLU A 537 31.05 -32.87 17.00
C GLU A 537 31.44 -31.81 18.03
N TRP A 538 32.45 -31.00 17.76
CA TRP A 538 32.88 -29.91 18.64
C TRP A 538 31.79 -28.85 18.85
N VAL A 539 31.12 -28.38 17.79
CA VAL A 539 29.99 -27.44 17.89
C VAL A 539 28.82 -28.08 18.63
N GLY A 540 28.57 -29.38 18.42
CA GLY A 540 27.56 -30.15 19.13
C GLY A 540 27.82 -30.19 20.65
N GLN A 541 29.06 -30.49 21.04
CA GLN A 541 29.49 -30.49 22.45
C GLN A 541 29.37 -29.09 23.08
N HIS A 542 29.78 -28.03 22.38
CA HIS A 542 29.67 -26.66 22.89
C HIS A 542 28.19 -26.24 23.08
N ARG A 543 27.29 -26.62 22.17
CA ARG A 543 25.86 -26.35 22.31
C ARG A 543 25.23 -27.11 23.48
N GLN A 544 25.63 -28.38 23.69
CA GLN A 544 25.17 -29.16 24.85
C GLN A 544 25.63 -28.51 26.16
N LEU A 545 26.88 -28.07 26.25
CA LEU A 545 27.39 -27.35 27.41
C LEU A 545 26.64 -26.03 27.66
N THR A 546 26.38 -25.26 26.60
CA THR A 546 25.60 -24.01 26.70
C THR A 546 24.17 -24.25 27.16
N ALA A 547 23.52 -25.31 26.65
CA ALA A 547 22.16 -25.69 27.07
C ALA A 547 22.08 -26.14 28.53
N LEU A 548 23.18 -26.67 29.08
CA LEU A 548 23.34 -26.99 30.50
C LEU A 548 23.74 -25.76 31.35
N GLY A 549 23.74 -24.56 30.76
CA GLY A 549 24.10 -23.30 31.43
C GLY A 549 25.60 -23.05 31.53
N PHE A 550 26.43 -23.86 30.87
CA PHE A 550 27.89 -23.71 30.81
C PHE A 550 28.28 -22.96 29.54
N ASP A 551 27.97 -21.67 29.51
CA ASP A 551 28.31 -20.78 28.40
C ASP A 551 29.78 -20.31 28.45
N THR A 552 30.21 -19.58 27.43
CA THR A 552 31.59 -19.09 27.31
C THR A 552 32.00 -18.21 28.51
N ALA A 553 31.08 -17.40 29.05
CA ALA A 553 31.35 -16.57 30.22
C ALA A 553 31.57 -17.41 31.49
N THR A 554 30.80 -18.49 31.65
CA THR A 554 30.95 -19.45 32.74
C THR A 554 32.24 -20.24 32.61
N ALA A 555 32.59 -20.69 31.40
CA ALA A 555 33.85 -21.38 31.13
C ALA A 555 35.07 -20.51 31.45
N VAL A 556 35.04 -19.23 31.06
CA VAL A 556 36.09 -18.25 31.39
C VAL A 556 36.14 -18.02 32.91
N SER A 557 35.00 -17.84 33.57
CA SER A 557 34.94 -17.65 35.03
C SER A 557 35.51 -18.85 35.81
N VAL A 558 35.24 -20.07 35.35
CA VAL A 558 35.79 -21.31 35.92
C VAL A 558 37.29 -21.40 35.67
N ALA A 559 37.75 -21.08 34.46
CA ALA A 559 39.17 -21.07 34.13
C ALA A 559 39.94 -20.04 35.00
N GLU A 560 39.44 -18.81 35.13
CA GLU A 560 40.02 -17.77 35.98
C GLU A 560 39.97 -18.11 37.47
N ALA A 561 38.95 -18.83 37.93
CA ALA A 561 38.86 -19.29 39.31
C ALA A 561 39.91 -20.38 39.61
N LEU A 562 40.10 -21.33 38.68
CA LEU A 562 41.13 -22.37 38.78
C LEU A 562 42.53 -21.74 38.77
N GLU A 563 42.77 -20.82 37.84
CA GLU A 563 44.04 -20.10 37.75
C GLU A 563 44.36 -19.29 39.01
N ARG A 564 43.37 -18.56 39.56
CA ARG A 564 43.52 -17.84 40.84
C ARG A 564 43.79 -18.77 42.03
N SER A 565 43.32 -20.01 41.97
CA SER A 565 43.59 -21.01 43.01
C SER A 565 44.95 -21.71 42.85
N GLY A 566 45.72 -21.38 41.81
CA GLY A 566 47.02 -21.98 41.52
C GLY A 566 46.94 -23.43 41.02
N THR A 567 45.78 -23.88 40.56
CA THR A 567 45.58 -25.21 39.98
C THR A 567 45.86 -25.15 38.48
N THR A 568 47.15 -25.26 38.14
CA THR A 568 47.65 -25.37 36.76
C THR A 568 48.12 -26.80 36.47
N GLY A 569 48.06 -27.23 35.21
CA GLY A 569 48.51 -28.56 34.77
C GLY A 569 47.63 -29.69 35.32
N ASP A 570 48.23 -30.81 35.70
CA ASP A 570 47.54 -32.04 36.14
C ASP A 570 46.57 -31.82 37.33
N ARG A 571 46.88 -30.87 38.21
CA ARG A 571 45.99 -30.49 39.33
C ARG A 571 44.69 -29.82 38.88
N ARG A 572 44.66 -29.22 37.69
CA ARG A 572 43.44 -28.63 37.12
C ARG A 572 42.46 -29.72 36.72
N GLU A 573 42.98 -30.80 36.15
CA GLU A 573 42.20 -31.96 35.71
C GLU A 573 41.59 -32.68 36.92
N GLU A 574 42.38 -32.95 37.97
CA GLU A 574 41.90 -33.56 39.22
C GLU A 574 40.77 -32.75 39.90
N VAL A 575 40.84 -31.41 39.84
CA VAL A 575 39.83 -30.52 40.44
C VAL A 575 38.56 -30.46 39.59
N LEU A 576 38.69 -30.46 38.26
CA LEU A 576 37.54 -30.52 37.36
C LEU A 576 36.80 -31.86 37.49
N ASP A 577 37.52 -32.98 37.58
CA ASP A 577 36.92 -34.30 37.82
C ASP A 577 36.19 -34.37 39.17
N ALA A 578 36.75 -33.76 40.21
CA ALA A 578 36.09 -33.66 41.51
C ALA A 578 34.81 -32.80 41.46
N LEU A 579 34.81 -31.70 40.70
CA LEU A 579 33.63 -30.85 40.51
C LEU A 579 32.54 -31.57 39.71
N VAL A 580 32.90 -32.33 38.67
CA VAL A 580 31.98 -33.19 37.91
C VAL A 580 31.37 -34.25 38.82
N ALA A 581 32.17 -34.90 39.68
CA ALA A 581 31.70 -35.90 40.63
C ALA A 581 30.81 -35.34 41.76
N VAL A 582 30.90 -34.04 42.06
CA VAL A 582 30.02 -33.35 43.03
C VAL A 582 28.73 -32.90 42.34
N ALA A 583 28.82 -32.35 41.13
CA ALA A 583 27.65 -31.95 40.34
C ALA A 583 26.75 -33.16 40.02
N GLY A 584 27.35 -34.31 39.68
CA GLY A 584 26.62 -35.57 39.45
C GLY A 584 25.88 -36.12 40.68
N ARG A 585 26.15 -35.62 41.90
CA ARG A 585 25.43 -36.00 43.12
C ARG A 585 24.29 -35.06 43.50
N GLN A 586 24.22 -33.86 42.92
CA GLN A 586 23.19 -32.85 43.22
C GLN A 586 22.08 -32.76 42.17
N VAL A 587 22.29 -33.33 40.98
CA VAL A 587 21.25 -33.42 39.95
C VAL A 587 20.46 -34.71 40.17
N ASP A 588 19.22 -34.57 40.63
CA ASP A 588 18.30 -35.68 40.80
C ASP A 588 17.79 -36.14 39.41
N LEU A 589 18.54 -37.07 38.81
CA LEU A 589 18.26 -37.62 37.49
C LEU A 589 16.85 -38.20 37.38
N ASP A 590 16.32 -38.77 38.47
CA ASP A 590 14.98 -39.35 38.50
C ASP A 590 13.90 -38.28 38.31
N VAL A 591 14.11 -37.07 38.85
CA VAL A 591 13.18 -35.93 38.69
C VAL A 591 13.19 -35.40 37.25
N LEU A 592 14.37 -35.27 36.64
CA LEU A 592 14.49 -34.82 35.25
C LEU A 592 13.95 -35.85 34.26
N GLU A 593 14.14 -37.15 34.54
CA GLU A 593 13.60 -38.23 33.71
C GLU A 593 12.07 -38.33 33.83
N ALA A 594 11.51 -38.09 35.02
CA ALA A 594 10.07 -37.96 35.20
C ALA A 594 9.49 -36.76 34.42
N GLN A 595 10.14 -35.59 34.46
CA GLN A 595 9.72 -34.41 33.68
C GLN A 595 9.81 -34.66 32.17
N ARG A 596 10.87 -35.34 31.72
CA ARG A 596 11.02 -35.73 30.31
C ARG A 596 9.89 -36.66 29.87
N GLN A 597 9.53 -37.66 30.67
CA GLN A 597 8.43 -38.58 30.36
C GLN A 597 7.07 -37.85 30.33
N GLU A 598 6.84 -36.89 31.23
CA GLU A 598 5.64 -36.05 31.22
C GLU A 598 5.54 -35.20 29.93
N LEU A 599 6.66 -34.58 29.52
CA LEU A 599 6.72 -33.80 28.28
C LEU A 599 6.56 -34.68 27.04
N GLU A 600 7.19 -35.86 27.00
CA GLU A 600 7.03 -36.84 25.91
C GLU A 600 5.57 -37.32 25.79
N ALA A 601 4.85 -37.46 26.92
CA ALA A 601 3.43 -37.79 26.93
C ALA A 601 2.52 -36.63 26.47
N ALA A 602 2.94 -35.37 26.67
CA ALA A 602 2.19 -34.18 26.28
C ALA A 602 2.27 -33.87 24.76
N ILE A 603 3.40 -34.18 24.13
CA ILE A 603 3.65 -33.92 22.70
C ILE A 603 2.57 -34.53 21.77
N PRO A 604 2.18 -35.81 21.91
CA PRO A 604 1.11 -36.41 21.11
C PRO A 604 -0.24 -35.69 21.25
N GLN A 605 -0.57 -35.22 22.46
CA GLN A 605 -1.82 -34.51 22.73
C GLN A 605 -1.85 -33.13 22.04
N LEU A 606 -0.73 -32.40 22.11
CA LEU A 606 -0.58 -31.12 21.43
C LEU A 606 -0.63 -31.28 19.90
N ASN A 607 0.01 -32.32 19.36
CA ASN A 607 -0.04 -32.64 17.94
C ASN A 607 -1.46 -33.02 17.48
N ALA A 608 -2.20 -33.79 18.28
CA ALA A 608 -3.61 -34.10 18.00
C ALA A 608 -4.49 -32.84 18.01
N ARG A 609 -4.26 -31.92 18.97
CA ARG A 609 -4.96 -30.62 19.03
C ARG A 609 -4.64 -29.74 17.82
N ARG A 610 -3.38 -29.68 17.40
CA ARG A 610 -2.93 -28.95 16.20
C ARG A 610 -3.65 -29.47 14.94
N ARG A 611 -3.66 -30.78 14.71
CA ARG A 611 -4.36 -31.39 13.55
C ARG A 611 -5.85 -31.08 13.54
N ARG A 612 -6.51 -31.06 14.70
CA ARG A 612 -7.93 -30.68 14.82
C ARG A 612 -8.17 -29.23 14.41
N ILE A 613 -7.28 -28.31 14.81
CA ILE A 613 -7.36 -26.89 14.46
C ILE A 613 -7.11 -26.69 12.96
N GLU A 614 -6.08 -27.33 12.39
CA GLU A 614 -5.79 -27.28 10.96
C GLU A 614 -6.97 -27.81 10.13
N SER A 615 -7.59 -28.92 10.54
CA SER A 615 -8.79 -29.47 9.88
C SER A 615 -10.03 -28.59 10.03
N ALA A 616 -10.11 -27.77 11.08
CA ALA A 616 -11.20 -26.80 11.26
C ALA A 616 -10.98 -25.55 10.40
N LEU A 617 -9.73 -25.09 10.26
CA LEU A 617 -9.35 -24.01 9.37
C LEU A 617 -9.61 -24.35 7.90
N ASP A 618 -9.20 -25.54 7.45
CA ASP A 618 -9.42 -25.97 6.07
C ASP A 618 -10.93 -26.01 5.71
N ARG A 619 -11.77 -26.48 6.64
CA ARG A 619 -13.24 -26.45 6.50
C ARG A 619 -13.80 -25.03 6.40
N ARG A 620 -13.28 -24.09 7.21
CA ARG A 620 -13.71 -22.68 7.15
C ARG A 620 -13.27 -22.00 5.85
N ASN A 621 -12.06 -22.28 5.37
CA ASN A 621 -11.55 -21.74 4.11
C ASN A 621 -12.39 -22.21 2.92
N LYS A 622 -12.74 -23.50 2.89
CA LYS A 622 -13.65 -24.06 1.87
C LYS A 622 -15.03 -23.40 1.92
N ALA A 623 -15.58 -23.15 3.12
CA ALA A 623 -16.84 -22.43 3.27
C ALA A 623 -16.74 -20.96 2.78
N CYS A 624 -15.64 -20.27 3.07
CA CYS A 624 -15.42 -18.89 2.60
C CYS A 624 -15.32 -18.82 1.08
N ALA A 625 -14.60 -19.75 0.44
CA ALA A 625 -14.51 -19.83 -1.02
C ALA A 625 -15.90 -20.05 -1.64
N SER A 626 -16.70 -20.96 -1.08
CA SER A 626 -18.08 -21.19 -1.55
C SER A 626 -18.97 -19.96 -1.44
N ILE A 627 -18.83 -19.16 -0.38
CA ILE A 627 -19.59 -17.90 -0.21
C ILE A 627 -19.12 -16.84 -1.20
N GLN A 628 -17.82 -16.75 -1.49
CA GLN A 628 -17.29 -15.83 -2.49
C GLN A 628 -17.82 -16.15 -3.89
N ASP A 629 -17.88 -17.43 -4.26
CA ASP A 629 -18.46 -17.88 -5.52
C ASP A 629 -19.96 -17.52 -5.61
N GLU A 630 -20.71 -17.64 -4.52
CA GLU A 630 -22.11 -17.24 -4.44
C GLU A 630 -22.30 -15.72 -4.60
N ILE A 631 -21.46 -14.91 -3.93
CA ILE A 631 -21.47 -13.45 -4.08
C ILE A 631 -21.21 -13.05 -5.53
N PHE A 632 -20.23 -13.68 -6.18
CA PHE A 632 -19.90 -13.41 -7.57
C PHE A 632 -21.08 -13.77 -8.52
N ALA A 633 -21.74 -14.91 -8.28
CA ALA A 633 -22.93 -15.31 -9.04
C ALA A 633 -24.10 -14.32 -8.86
N LEU A 634 -24.34 -13.85 -7.64
CA LEU A 634 -25.38 -12.85 -7.34
C LEU A 634 -25.06 -11.49 -7.97
N GLN A 635 -23.80 -11.04 -7.95
CA GLN A 635 -23.37 -9.81 -8.61
C GLN A 635 -23.62 -9.87 -10.12
N LYS A 636 -23.25 -10.99 -10.77
CA LYS A 636 -23.51 -11.22 -12.19
C LYS A 636 -25.00 -11.19 -12.52
N THR A 637 -25.83 -11.76 -11.65
CA THR A 637 -27.29 -11.75 -11.79
C THR A 637 -27.85 -10.34 -11.67
N ARG A 638 -27.38 -9.57 -10.68
CA ARG A 638 -27.74 -8.16 -10.49
C ARG A 638 -27.40 -7.30 -11.70
N THR A 639 -26.20 -7.44 -12.26
CA THR A 639 -25.80 -6.70 -13.47
C THR A 639 -26.69 -7.05 -14.66
N SER A 640 -27.05 -8.32 -14.83
CA SER A 640 -27.97 -8.76 -15.88
C SER A 640 -29.37 -8.15 -15.72
N LEU A 641 -29.92 -8.20 -14.52
CA LEU A 641 -31.23 -7.60 -14.20
C LEU A 641 -31.23 -6.09 -14.39
N THR A 642 -30.15 -5.41 -14.00
CA THR A 642 -30.01 -3.96 -14.19
C THR A 642 -30.03 -3.61 -15.68
N ALA A 643 -29.27 -4.33 -16.52
CA ALA A 643 -29.28 -4.15 -17.96
C ALA A 643 -30.64 -4.51 -18.62
N GLU A 644 -31.42 -5.43 -18.03
CA GLU A 644 -32.78 -5.72 -18.49
C GLU A 644 -33.76 -4.61 -18.09
N CYS A 645 -33.64 -4.06 -16.88
CA CYS A 645 -34.41 -2.90 -16.42
C CYS A 645 -34.13 -1.67 -17.29
N GLU A 646 -32.87 -1.38 -17.61
CA GLU A 646 -32.48 -0.28 -18.50
C GLU A 646 -33.07 -0.46 -19.91
N ARG A 647 -33.03 -1.67 -20.47
CA ARG A 647 -33.68 -1.98 -21.75
C ARG A 647 -35.19 -1.75 -21.71
N LYS A 648 -35.86 -2.20 -20.64
CA LYS A 648 -37.31 -2.00 -20.47
C LYS A 648 -37.68 -0.54 -20.22
N ALA A 649 -36.86 0.20 -19.47
CA ALA A 649 -37.04 1.63 -19.22
C ALA A 649 -36.85 2.45 -20.51
N GLY A 650 -35.86 2.11 -21.34
CA GLY A 650 -35.71 2.68 -22.68
C GLY A 650 -36.91 2.41 -23.58
N GLY A 651 -37.47 1.19 -23.54
CA GLY A 651 -38.71 0.85 -24.24
C GLY A 651 -39.92 1.66 -23.77
N LEU A 652 -40.08 1.88 -22.45
CA LEU A 652 -41.15 2.71 -21.90
C LEU A 652 -41.00 4.18 -22.30
N ALA A 653 -39.79 4.73 -22.26
CA ALA A 653 -39.51 6.10 -22.68
C ALA A 653 -39.87 6.34 -24.16
N VAL A 654 -39.64 5.34 -25.03
CA VAL A 654 -40.05 5.39 -26.44
C VAL A 654 -41.58 5.37 -26.56
N VAL A 655 -42.29 4.53 -25.79
CA VAL A 655 -43.76 4.46 -25.80
C VAL A 655 -44.38 5.76 -25.29
N ASP A 656 -43.84 6.35 -24.22
CA ASP A 656 -44.31 7.61 -23.66
C ASP A 656 -44.04 8.79 -24.60
N ALA A 657 -42.89 8.82 -25.28
CA ALA A 657 -42.60 9.80 -26.32
C ALA A 657 -43.55 9.66 -27.52
N LEU A 658 -43.84 8.43 -27.95
CA LEU A 658 -44.79 8.15 -29.03
C LEU A 658 -46.22 8.58 -28.64
N HIS A 659 -46.63 8.31 -27.41
CA HIS A 659 -47.96 8.67 -26.90
C HIS A 659 -48.12 10.18 -26.69
N ALA A 660 -47.08 10.87 -26.22
CA ALA A 660 -47.04 12.32 -26.16
C ALA A 660 -47.13 12.94 -27.56
N PHE A 661 -46.41 12.38 -28.54
CA PHE A 661 -46.47 12.83 -29.92
C PHE A 661 -47.85 12.63 -30.55
N LEU A 662 -48.50 11.48 -30.36
CA LEU A 662 -49.84 11.20 -30.88
C LEU A 662 -50.92 12.18 -30.39
N ARG A 663 -50.64 12.95 -29.33
CA ARG A 663 -51.50 14.02 -28.82
C ARG A 663 -51.21 15.41 -29.41
N THR A 664 -50.16 15.55 -30.22
CA THR A 664 -49.81 16.82 -30.88
C THR A 664 -50.62 17.03 -32.16
N SER A 665 -50.80 18.29 -32.55
CA SER A 665 -51.43 18.64 -33.83
C SER A 665 -50.64 18.14 -35.04
N GLU A 666 -49.33 17.92 -34.90
CA GLU A 666 -48.46 17.38 -35.93
C GLU A 666 -48.78 15.91 -36.26
N ALA A 667 -49.14 15.10 -35.25
CA ALA A 667 -49.60 13.73 -35.48
C ALA A 667 -50.90 13.68 -36.30
N GLY A 668 -51.78 14.65 -36.12
CA GLY A 668 -52.98 14.82 -36.95
C GLY A 668 -52.65 15.06 -38.43
N MET A 669 -51.64 15.89 -38.70
CA MET A 669 -51.17 16.14 -40.08
C MET A 669 -50.52 14.90 -40.69
N LEU A 670 -49.66 14.19 -39.95
CA LEU A 670 -49.04 12.95 -40.41
C LEU A 670 -50.09 11.88 -40.73
N LEU A 671 -51.10 11.71 -39.87
CA LEU A 671 -52.20 10.77 -40.09
C LEU A 671 -53.04 11.17 -41.31
N THR A 672 -53.18 12.47 -41.57
CA THR A 672 -53.89 12.98 -42.76
C THR A 672 -53.10 12.70 -44.04
N VAL A 673 -51.78 12.87 -44.02
CA VAL A 673 -50.89 12.52 -45.14
C VAL A 673 -50.91 11.02 -45.41
N VAL A 674 -50.84 10.18 -44.37
CA VAL A 674 -50.89 8.71 -44.51
C VAL A 674 -52.27 8.23 -45.00
N LYS A 675 -53.37 8.80 -44.49
CA LYS A 675 -54.72 8.52 -45.01
C LYS A 675 -54.89 8.98 -46.45
N GLY A 676 -54.30 10.11 -46.83
CA GLY A 676 -54.25 10.60 -48.20
C GLY A 676 -53.50 9.65 -49.13
N LEU A 677 -52.34 9.13 -48.70
CA LEU A 677 -51.56 8.13 -49.43
C LEU A 677 -52.33 6.82 -49.61
N LEU A 678 -52.96 6.30 -48.55
CA LEU A 678 -53.75 5.07 -48.60
C LEU A 678 -55.03 5.23 -49.44
N ALA A 679 -55.67 6.41 -49.39
CA ALA A 679 -56.82 6.71 -50.25
C ALA A 679 -56.42 6.83 -51.71
N TRP A 680 -55.25 7.42 -52.00
CA TRP A 680 -54.68 7.52 -53.34
C TRP A 680 -54.35 6.14 -53.92
N GLU A 681 -53.71 5.26 -53.13
CA GLU A 681 -53.40 3.87 -53.50
C GLU A 681 -54.69 3.08 -53.80
N ARG A 682 -55.74 3.25 -53.00
CA ARG A 682 -57.05 2.59 -53.21
C ARG A 682 -57.80 3.10 -54.44
N LEU A 683 -57.54 4.32 -54.91
CA LEU A 683 -58.21 4.91 -56.06
C LEU A 683 -57.63 4.45 -57.40
N GLY A 684 -56.54 3.68 -57.41
CA GLY A 684 -56.00 3.04 -58.62
C GLY A 684 -55.66 4.02 -59.75
N ARG A 685 -55.39 5.29 -59.44
CA ARG A 685 -55.14 6.32 -60.46
C ARG A 685 -53.67 6.33 -60.87
N ALA A 686 -53.42 5.73 -62.03
CA ALA A 686 -52.15 5.63 -62.72
C ALA A 686 -51.71 6.95 -63.39
N ASP A 687 -51.53 8.01 -62.59
CA ASP A 687 -50.55 9.04 -62.97
C ASP A 687 -49.32 8.82 -62.10
N GLU A 688 -48.41 7.98 -62.58
CA GLU A 688 -47.18 7.58 -61.89
C GLU A 688 -46.34 8.78 -61.45
N SER A 689 -46.42 9.90 -62.18
CA SER A 689 -45.62 11.09 -61.90
C SER A 689 -46.10 11.86 -60.68
N ALA A 690 -47.41 12.10 -60.57
CA ALA A 690 -48.03 12.75 -59.41
C ALA A 690 -48.01 11.84 -58.17
N GLY A 691 -48.19 10.54 -58.39
CA GLY A 691 -48.07 9.51 -57.35
C GLY A 691 -46.68 9.44 -56.72
N GLN A 692 -45.64 9.42 -57.55
CA GLN A 692 -44.26 9.39 -57.06
C GLN A 692 -43.90 10.66 -56.30
N LEU A 693 -44.33 11.84 -56.75
CA LEU A 693 -44.12 13.10 -56.02
C LEU A 693 -44.83 13.10 -54.67
N PHE A 694 -46.07 12.60 -54.61
CA PHE A 694 -46.84 12.52 -53.38
C PHE A 694 -46.25 11.49 -52.39
N VAL A 695 -45.79 10.34 -52.89
CA VAL A 695 -45.09 9.31 -52.10
C VAL A 695 -43.73 9.81 -51.63
N GLN A 696 -42.96 10.52 -52.46
CA GLN A 696 -41.67 11.10 -52.07
C GLN A 696 -41.85 12.20 -51.02
N TYR A 697 -42.87 13.05 -51.17
CA TYR A 697 -43.20 14.06 -50.18
C TYR A 697 -43.60 13.42 -48.84
N GLY A 698 -44.52 12.45 -48.87
CA GLY A 698 -44.91 11.71 -47.67
C GLY A 698 -43.74 10.99 -47.01
N ARG A 699 -42.86 10.34 -47.79
CA ARG A 699 -41.64 9.69 -47.29
C ARG A 699 -40.68 10.69 -46.65
N LYS A 700 -40.50 11.86 -47.25
CA LYS A 700 -39.63 12.93 -46.72
C LYS A 700 -40.16 13.44 -45.38
N GLU A 701 -41.46 13.68 -45.27
CA GLU A 701 -42.10 14.13 -44.03
C GLU A 701 -42.03 13.05 -42.93
N ILE A 702 -42.27 11.78 -43.26
CA ILE A 702 -42.14 10.66 -42.31
C ILE A 702 -40.69 10.52 -41.82
N LEU A 703 -39.69 10.63 -42.71
CA LEU A 703 -38.28 10.54 -42.32
C LEU A 703 -37.82 11.75 -41.50
N ALA A 704 -38.26 12.96 -41.85
CA ALA A 704 -37.98 14.17 -41.08
C ALA A 704 -38.62 14.10 -39.69
N PHE A 705 -39.79 13.49 -39.58
CA PHE A 705 -40.44 13.19 -38.30
C PHE A 705 -39.64 12.18 -37.47
N LEU A 706 -39.29 11.02 -38.05
CA LEU A 706 -38.52 9.99 -37.34
C LEU A 706 -37.18 10.53 -36.83
N ARG A 707 -36.52 11.40 -37.61
CA ARG A 707 -35.27 12.04 -37.21
C ARG A 707 -35.45 12.97 -36.00
N ARG A 708 -36.49 13.83 -36.00
CA ARG A 708 -36.82 14.68 -34.86
C ARG A 708 -37.16 13.89 -33.60
N LEU A 709 -37.92 12.80 -33.73
CA LEU A 709 -38.23 11.90 -32.62
C LEU A 709 -36.95 11.26 -32.04
N PHE A 710 -36.02 10.83 -32.90
CA PHE A 710 -34.72 10.31 -32.48
C PHE A 710 -33.87 11.37 -31.78
N ASP A 711 -33.84 12.60 -32.28
CA ASP A 711 -33.09 13.70 -31.68
C ASP A 711 -33.66 14.11 -30.31
N GLU A 712 -34.99 14.11 -30.13
CA GLU A 712 -35.63 14.35 -28.83
C GLU A 712 -35.39 13.22 -27.82
N LEU A 713 -35.40 11.97 -28.28
CA LEU A 713 -35.08 10.81 -27.43
C LEU A 713 -33.60 10.80 -27.03
N ALA A 714 -32.69 11.18 -27.94
CA ALA A 714 -31.27 11.33 -27.66
C ALA A 714 -31.00 12.49 -26.69
N GLY A 715 -31.66 13.64 -26.88
CA GLY A 715 -31.53 14.81 -26.01
C GLY A 715 -32.05 14.60 -24.58
N ARG A 716 -33.05 13.71 -24.38
CA ARG A 716 -33.50 13.33 -23.03
C ARG A 716 -32.52 12.39 -22.30
N GLY A 717 -31.69 11.65 -23.03
CA GLY A 717 -30.64 10.81 -22.44
C GLY A 717 -29.54 11.62 -21.73
N ASP A 718 -29.21 12.81 -22.25
CA ASP A 718 -28.15 13.67 -21.71
C ASP A 718 -28.61 14.60 -20.57
N HIS A 719 -29.92 14.76 -20.36
CA HIS A 719 -30.45 15.62 -19.29
C HIS A 719 -30.84 14.84 -18.02
N GLY A 720 -30.76 13.50 -18.04
CA GLY A 720 -31.06 12.64 -16.88
C GLY A 720 -29.95 12.60 -15.81
N THR A 721 -28.73 13.05 -16.10
CA THR A 721 -27.61 13.04 -15.14
C THR A 721 -27.29 14.42 -14.53
N ALA A 722 -27.92 15.49 -15.02
CA ALA A 722 -27.63 16.86 -14.57
C ALA A 722 -28.66 17.47 -13.58
N SER A 723 -29.78 16.78 -13.29
CA SER A 723 -30.90 17.36 -12.52
C SER A 723 -31.03 16.91 -11.05
N GLU A 724 -30.16 16.05 -10.53
CA GLU A 724 -30.21 15.65 -9.10
C GLU A 724 -29.27 16.48 -8.18
N SER A 725 -28.75 17.63 -8.64
CA SER A 725 -27.87 18.51 -7.84
C SER A 725 -28.45 19.88 -7.47
N ARG A 726 -29.78 19.99 -7.34
CA ARG A 726 -30.42 21.04 -6.54
C ARG A 726 -31.48 20.42 -5.61
N GLY A 727 -31.02 19.95 -4.46
CA GLY A 727 -31.81 19.43 -3.34
C GLY A 727 -31.01 19.29 -2.06
#